data_AF-A0A9P8QYV9-F1
#
_entry.id   AF-A0A9P8QYV9-F1
#
_cell.length_a   1.000
_cell.length_b   1.000
_cell.length_c   1.000
_cell.angle_alpha   90.00
_cell.angle_beta   90.00
_cell.angle_gamma   90.00
#
_symmetry.space_group_name_H-M   'P 1'
#
loop_
_entity.id
_entity.type
_entity.pdbx_description
1 polymer ?
#
loop_
_entity_poly.entity_id
_entity_poly.type
_entity_poly.pdbx_seq_one_letter_code
_entity_poly.pdbx_strand_id
1 'polypeptide(L)'
;MIPPRPLPCSEEFSAPEEYIEGLLEFARNTDVFQILCGGVHILDFFTSDPGIFHSALPDEWKGFLLSHDIMKTLDLFLRDDLDALSFEKGQEPPESLIDYVKALRRFSLRRGFAPRQQKLPVLPKSVSVGMKPKKIHEVVNFADYVDALSEDISQQTGSEISHFVDFGSGQNYLGRALASEPYNRHVVAVEGRDHNVTAAKVYDLTSKLAIRPKMKRNKKMWNKALENLTPEQQKDQEAIQAAIGQVEGTDEFEFQPMNVLEAEYVAEEGKGSVQYISGRLDSGDLSEVIGHIEDRQPEGDSGKDLNLMAVSIHSCGNLSHYGIRSLVMNPDIRAVAIVGCCYNLMTERLGPPTYKQPYLRPSLQALNGRIVRESEKHDPQGFPMSRRFSSYRGDGIRLNITARMMACQAPQNWTRAESEGFFTRHFFRAVLQRIFLDRGVVSRVWHGGSATKDGPEDAQASPFNMSTNPVVIGSLRKGCYGSFKAYVRGAVDKLTTSTEYKKYAGVMDEKMAGITDEEIERYEAMYQPRKKELCVIWSLMALSATVVESLIVADRWTFLTEHEDVVKHAWVETVFDYGESPRNLVVEGTYTLIHIPLDLYPTLLQPILRILLPQTQSLNFSRDSTEYELEGLTTDFQHGFLNISITPIDCSVVCHSSWAKNVFEPALDALPKSIAKNVSVFKDTYMILAVTSAGLDPGGRVMELSSPLAFAGIPIFFITTYYSDFILVPTKEKQNVVQALLAKGFELSENQSNFFNSSMYAPRSSGSDVSQQPPGTPPPSNDDELQARTFELLLKRNVKARVEADLELVQCSGRETSPLMHAYSTRPSASRKSSADYRRSWISHVDTKLYTCLVSALVSQPRFLSLTLAQDDPPSLLLDKTLLPIFDDSLVGDTEGVLIPIFLDLVNLPFESTGIVCGVAGRLVKGTDAAESSELSYLSTARAGTVILSRVQSIRAMEILTPLLTLTKG
;
A
#
# COMPACT_ATOMS: atom_id res chain seq x y z
N MET A 1 -21.31 -27.45 -3.25
CA MET A 1 -20.36 -26.64 -4.05
C MET A 1 -19.10 -27.41 -4.42
N ILE A 2 -18.38 -27.95 -3.43
CA ILE A 2 -16.99 -28.42 -3.56
C ILE A 2 -16.81 -29.30 -4.82
N PRO A 3 -15.89 -28.95 -5.74
CA PRO A 3 -15.62 -29.75 -6.93
C PRO A 3 -14.98 -31.10 -6.54
N PRO A 4 -15.20 -32.18 -7.32
CA PRO A 4 -14.66 -33.51 -7.02
C PRO A 4 -13.12 -33.60 -7.10
N ARG A 5 -12.45 -32.56 -7.61
CA ARG A 5 -11.00 -32.37 -7.55
C ARG A 5 -10.72 -30.98 -6.94
N PRO A 6 -10.03 -30.88 -5.78
CA PRO A 6 -9.73 -29.58 -5.14
C PRO A 6 -8.84 -28.64 -5.96
N LEU A 7 -8.04 -29.17 -6.88
CA LEU A 7 -7.21 -28.40 -7.81
C LEU A 7 -7.55 -28.76 -9.26
N PRO A 8 -7.69 -27.78 -10.18
CA PRO A 8 -7.91 -28.01 -11.61
C PRO A 8 -6.61 -28.42 -12.33
N CYS A 9 -5.93 -29.43 -11.79
CA CYS A 9 -4.74 -30.07 -12.36
C CYS A 9 -5.10 -31.01 -13.54
N SER A 10 -4.10 -31.59 -14.20
CA SER A 10 -4.35 -32.61 -15.23
C SER A 10 -5.05 -33.85 -14.65
N GLU A 11 -5.93 -34.48 -15.43
CA GLU A 11 -6.66 -35.69 -15.03
C GLU A 11 -5.73 -36.88 -14.73
N GLU A 12 -4.53 -36.88 -15.30
CA GLU A 12 -3.45 -37.84 -15.03
C GLU A 12 -3.11 -37.99 -13.55
N PHE A 13 -3.17 -36.89 -12.79
CA PHE A 13 -2.87 -36.91 -11.36
C PHE A 13 -4.07 -37.48 -10.60
N SER A 14 -3.82 -38.47 -9.75
CA SER A 14 -4.84 -39.14 -8.94
C SER A 14 -5.28 -38.32 -7.73
N ALA A 15 -4.38 -37.49 -7.19
CA ALA A 15 -4.61 -36.64 -6.02
C ALA A 15 -3.91 -35.28 -6.12
N PRO A 16 -4.40 -34.22 -5.45
CA PRO A 16 -3.73 -32.90 -5.41
C PRO A 16 -2.29 -32.96 -4.90
N GLU A 17 -1.98 -33.86 -3.96
CA GLU A 17 -0.68 -33.96 -3.30
C GLU A 17 0.40 -34.54 -4.23
N GLU A 18 -0.01 -35.41 -5.16
CA GLU A 18 0.79 -35.97 -6.25
C GLU A 18 1.10 -34.88 -7.30
N TYR A 19 0.09 -34.12 -7.70
CA TYR A 19 0.26 -32.95 -8.57
C TYR A 19 1.23 -31.93 -7.96
N ILE A 20 1.09 -31.63 -6.66
CA ILE A 20 1.97 -30.68 -5.96
C ILE A 20 3.40 -31.19 -5.89
N GLU A 21 3.64 -32.48 -5.59
CA GLU A 21 5.02 -32.99 -5.58
C GLU A 21 5.65 -32.94 -6.97
N GLY A 22 4.91 -33.35 -8.02
CA GLY A 22 5.37 -33.26 -9.40
C GLY A 22 5.64 -31.83 -9.86
N LEU A 23 4.80 -30.87 -9.47
CA LEU A 23 4.96 -29.44 -9.74
C LEU A 23 6.20 -28.86 -9.06
N LEU A 24 6.40 -29.20 -7.78
CA LEU A 24 7.58 -28.79 -6.99
C LEU A 24 8.87 -29.44 -7.50
N GLU A 25 8.81 -30.71 -7.93
CA GLU A 25 9.93 -31.42 -8.53
C GLU A 25 10.29 -30.85 -9.92
N PHE A 26 9.31 -30.64 -10.79
CA PHE A 26 9.50 -30.00 -12.10
C PHE A 26 10.15 -28.62 -11.95
N ALA A 27 9.64 -27.78 -11.05
CA ALA A 27 10.18 -26.45 -10.80
C ALA A 27 11.61 -26.47 -10.23
N ARG A 28 11.97 -27.52 -9.45
CA ARG A 28 13.31 -27.67 -8.84
C ARG A 28 14.34 -28.32 -9.77
N ASN A 29 13.92 -29.19 -10.68
CA ASN A 29 14.83 -30.08 -11.44
C ASN A 29 14.86 -29.79 -12.96
N THR A 30 14.07 -28.84 -13.47
CA THR A 30 14.04 -28.52 -14.91
C THR A 30 14.85 -27.25 -15.21
N ASP A 31 16.09 -27.41 -15.65
CA ASP A 31 17.02 -26.30 -15.92
C ASP A 31 16.44 -25.25 -16.86
N VAL A 32 15.81 -25.67 -17.97
CA VAL A 32 15.20 -24.76 -18.97
C VAL A 32 14.10 -23.89 -18.35
N PHE A 33 13.30 -24.45 -17.43
CA PHE A 33 12.29 -23.69 -16.69
C PHE A 33 12.94 -22.67 -15.75
N GLN A 34 13.97 -23.05 -15.00
CA GLN A 34 14.69 -22.13 -14.10
C GLN A 34 15.44 -21.02 -14.86
N ILE A 35 15.96 -21.34 -16.04
CA ILE A 35 16.57 -20.36 -16.95
C ILE A 35 15.50 -19.37 -17.44
N LEU A 36 14.37 -19.84 -17.97
CA LEU A 36 13.33 -18.96 -18.52
C LEU A 36 12.57 -18.18 -17.43
N CYS A 37 12.38 -18.75 -16.25
CA CYS A 37 11.67 -18.15 -15.12
C CYS A 37 12.59 -17.74 -13.95
N GLY A 38 13.85 -17.41 -14.23
CA GLY A 38 14.80 -16.91 -13.21
C GLY A 38 16.15 -16.47 -13.78
N GLY A 39 16.66 -17.19 -14.77
CA GLY A 39 17.96 -16.98 -15.41
C GLY A 39 18.00 -16.01 -16.59
N VAL A 40 16.89 -15.43 -17.05
CA VAL A 40 16.83 -14.51 -18.21
C VAL A 40 16.25 -13.15 -17.83
N HIS A 41 16.84 -12.07 -18.35
CA HIS A 41 16.31 -10.71 -18.22
C HIS A 41 16.52 -9.90 -19.51
N ILE A 42 15.53 -9.08 -19.90
CA ILE A 42 15.52 -8.38 -21.20
C ILE A 42 16.72 -7.45 -21.42
N LEU A 43 17.25 -6.87 -20.34
CA LEU A 43 18.37 -5.95 -20.40
C LEU A 43 19.67 -6.64 -20.85
N ASP A 44 19.85 -7.90 -20.46
CA ASP A 44 21.11 -8.63 -20.68
C ASP A 44 21.16 -9.42 -22.00
N PHE A 45 20.12 -9.27 -22.83
CA PHE A 45 19.92 -10.08 -24.04
C PHE A 45 21.03 -9.93 -25.09
N PHE A 46 21.57 -8.72 -25.23
CA PHE A 46 22.64 -8.38 -26.19
C PHE A 46 23.98 -8.00 -25.54
N THR A 47 24.10 -8.09 -24.20
CA THR A 47 25.27 -7.65 -23.42
C THR A 47 26.32 -8.75 -23.23
N SER A 48 25.99 -9.97 -23.65
CA SER A 48 26.72 -11.22 -23.51
C SER A 48 26.97 -11.88 -24.86
N ASP A 49 28.05 -12.67 -24.97
CA ASP A 49 28.43 -13.42 -26.16
C ASP A 49 29.10 -14.75 -25.72
N PRO A 50 28.56 -15.93 -26.07
CA PRO A 50 27.31 -16.16 -26.81
C PRO A 50 26.08 -15.62 -26.06
N GLY A 51 25.21 -14.91 -26.78
CA GLY A 51 24.07 -14.22 -26.19
C GLY A 51 23.00 -15.16 -25.60
N ILE A 52 22.03 -14.58 -24.88
CA ILE A 52 21.02 -15.32 -24.11
C ILE A 52 20.39 -16.49 -24.89
N PHE A 53 19.91 -16.26 -26.11
CA PHE A 53 19.26 -17.31 -26.92
C PHE A 53 20.14 -18.55 -27.15
N HIS A 54 21.43 -18.36 -27.38
CA HIS A 54 22.37 -19.46 -27.62
C HIS A 54 22.77 -20.18 -26.33
N SER A 55 22.69 -19.51 -25.17
CA SER A 55 23.04 -20.10 -23.87
C SER A 55 21.83 -20.68 -23.10
N ALA A 56 20.61 -20.23 -23.40
CA ALA A 56 19.41 -20.54 -22.62
C ALA A 56 18.53 -21.68 -23.17
N LEU A 57 18.76 -22.11 -24.41
CA LEU A 57 17.98 -23.16 -25.08
C LEU A 57 18.87 -24.33 -25.51
N PRO A 58 18.37 -25.57 -25.55
CA PRO A 58 19.02 -26.69 -26.23
C PRO A 58 19.33 -26.37 -27.70
N ASP A 59 20.46 -26.86 -28.23
CA ASP A 59 20.87 -26.53 -29.60
C ASP A 59 19.89 -27.03 -30.67
N GLU A 60 19.30 -28.21 -30.46
CA GLU A 60 18.33 -28.80 -31.39
C GLU A 60 17.06 -27.94 -31.56
N TRP A 61 16.65 -27.16 -30.55
CA TRP A 61 15.51 -26.25 -30.65
C TRP A 61 15.80 -25.04 -31.55
N LYS A 62 17.06 -24.59 -31.62
CA LYS A 62 17.44 -23.29 -32.21
C LYS A 62 17.13 -23.25 -33.71
N GLY A 63 17.38 -24.33 -34.43
CA GLY A 63 17.07 -24.44 -35.87
C GLY A 63 15.58 -24.31 -36.16
N PHE A 64 14.74 -25.09 -35.47
CA PHE A 64 13.28 -25.07 -35.62
C PHE A 64 12.68 -23.71 -35.25
N LEU A 65 13.10 -23.13 -34.12
CA LEU A 65 12.55 -21.86 -33.63
C LEU A 65 12.99 -20.65 -34.48
N LEU A 66 14.16 -20.72 -35.13
CA LEU A 66 14.62 -19.68 -36.06
C LEU A 66 14.09 -19.86 -37.50
N SER A 67 13.58 -21.04 -37.89
CA SER A 67 12.91 -21.21 -39.20
C SER A 67 11.44 -20.76 -39.18
N HIS A 68 10.69 -21.07 -38.12
CA HIS A 68 9.23 -20.83 -38.07
C HIS A 68 8.80 -19.38 -37.80
N ASP A 69 7.62 -18.97 -38.28
CA ASP A 69 7.01 -17.68 -37.91
C ASP A 69 6.60 -17.68 -36.43
N ILE A 70 6.77 -16.55 -35.75
CA ILE A 70 6.58 -16.47 -34.29
C ILE A 70 5.14 -16.76 -33.86
N MET A 71 4.13 -16.49 -34.69
CA MET A 71 2.75 -16.86 -34.36
C MET A 71 2.54 -18.36 -34.49
N LYS A 72 3.05 -19.01 -35.56
CA LYS A 72 3.04 -20.48 -35.66
C LYS A 72 3.71 -21.15 -34.44
N THR A 73 4.81 -20.58 -33.95
CA THR A 73 5.48 -21.06 -32.74
C THR A 73 4.61 -20.89 -31.50
N LEU A 74 3.88 -19.76 -31.37
CA LEU A 74 2.91 -19.54 -30.29
C LEU A 74 1.69 -20.46 -30.39
N ASP A 75 1.20 -20.73 -31.60
CA ASP A 75 0.09 -21.64 -31.89
C ASP A 75 0.46 -23.07 -31.45
N LEU A 76 1.63 -23.57 -31.86
CA LEU A 76 2.19 -24.84 -31.39
C LEU A 76 2.28 -24.93 -29.86
N PHE A 77 2.76 -23.86 -29.22
CA PHE A 77 2.94 -23.84 -27.77
C PHE A 77 1.61 -23.84 -26.99
N LEU A 78 0.60 -23.11 -27.48
CA LEU A 78 -0.57 -22.70 -26.68
C LEU A 78 -1.92 -23.22 -27.17
N ARG A 79 -2.03 -23.64 -28.45
CA ARG A 79 -3.32 -23.83 -29.15
C ARG A 79 -3.41 -25.18 -29.87
N ASP A 80 -2.33 -25.63 -30.50
CA ASP A 80 -2.32 -26.86 -31.28
C ASP A 80 -2.43 -28.12 -30.40
N ASP A 81 -3.07 -29.16 -30.91
CA ASP A 81 -3.07 -30.50 -30.32
C ASP A 81 -1.69 -31.15 -30.53
N LEU A 82 -0.98 -31.45 -29.44
CA LEU A 82 0.39 -31.96 -29.46
C LEU A 82 0.49 -33.46 -29.80
N ASP A 83 -0.64 -34.17 -29.83
CA ASP A 83 -0.73 -35.59 -30.20
C ASP A 83 -1.30 -35.80 -31.61
N ALA A 84 -1.81 -34.73 -32.24
CA ALA A 84 -2.32 -34.71 -33.62
C ALA A 84 -1.53 -33.77 -34.57
N LEU A 85 -0.28 -33.46 -34.24
CA LEU A 85 0.58 -32.55 -35.01
C LEU A 85 0.86 -33.05 -36.44
N SER A 86 0.80 -32.13 -37.40
CA SER A 86 1.06 -32.40 -38.82
C SER A 86 2.02 -31.36 -39.41
N PHE A 87 3.28 -31.77 -39.63
CA PHE A 87 4.34 -30.93 -40.21
C PHE A 87 4.75 -31.42 -41.61
N GLU A 88 5.29 -30.51 -42.42
CA GLU A 88 6.02 -30.90 -43.63
C GLU A 88 7.32 -31.61 -43.24
N LYS A 89 7.71 -32.64 -44.00
CA LYS A 89 8.82 -33.53 -43.62
C LYS A 89 10.13 -32.76 -43.42
N GLY A 90 10.68 -32.79 -42.20
CA GLY A 90 11.88 -32.04 -41.82
C GLY A 90 11.66 -30.58 -41.39
N GLN A 91 10.40 -30.14 -41.28
CA GLN A 91 9.99 -28.95 -40.50
C GLN A 91 9.45 -29.35 -39.11
N GLU A 92 9.58 -30.62 -38.73
CA GLU A 92 9.12 -31.16 -37.46
C GLU A 92 9.82 -30.49 -36.24
N PRO A 93 9.10 -30.22 -35.14
CA PRO A 93 9.70 -29.76 -33.89
C PRO A 93 10.49 -30.89 -33.21
N PRO A 94 11.61 -30.60 -32.52
CA PRO A 94 12.32 -31.60 -31.73
C PRO A 94 11.44 -32.23 -30.65
N GLU A 95 11.60 -33.53 -30.42
CA GLU A 95 10.85 -34.30 -29.41
C GLU A 95 10.97 -33.65 -28.01
N SER A 96 12.18 -33.28 -27.60
CA SER A 96 12.46 -32.58 -26.34
C SER A 96 11.76 -31.21 -26.20
N LEU A 97 11.48 -30.51 -27.31
CA LEU A 97 10.70 -29.27 -27.30
C LEU A 97 9.22 -29.58 -27.07
N ILE A 98 8.69 -30.62 -27.72
CA ILE A 98 7.30 -31.07 -27.51
C ILE A 98 7.12 -31.60 -26.09
N ASP A 99 8.07 -32.36 -25.55
CA ASP A 99 8.04 -32.83 -24.17
C ASP A 99 8.08 -31.67 -23.16
N TYR A 100 8.89 -30.63 -23.41
CA TYR A 100 8.90 -29.44 -22.56
C TYR A 100 7.56 -28.68 -22.60
N VAL A 101 6.96 -28.51 -23.80
CA VAL A 101 5.63 -27.89 -23.93
C VAL A 101 4.55 -28.77 -23.29
N LYS A 102 4.60 -30.10 -23.45
CA LYS A 102 3.71 -31.05 -22.77
C LYS A 102 3.84 -30.95 -21.25
N ALA A 103 5.06 -30.90 -20.71
CA ALA A 103 5.30 -30.73 -19.28
C ALA A 103 4.75 -29.38 -18.75
N LEU A 104 4.96 -28.27 -19.49
CA LEU A 104 4.39 -26.98 -19.11
C LEU A 104 2.85 -26.97 -19.15
N ARG A 105 2.23 -27.61 -20.16
CA ARG A 105 0.76 -27.77 -20.20
C ARG A 105 0.24 -28.69 -19.08
N ARG A 106 0.98 -29.74 -18.72
CA ARG A 106 0.67 -30.71 -17.65
C ARG A 106 0.73 -30.11 -16.25
N PHE A 107 1.72 -29.24 -16.00
CA PHE A 107 1.92 -28.53 -14.73
C PHE A 107 1.28 -27.14 -14.68
N SER A 108 0.52 -26.77 -15.71
CA SER A 108 -0.36 -25.60 -15.68
C SER A 108 -1.73 -25.98 -15.12
N LEU A 109 -2.24 -25.20 -14.18
CA LEU A 109 -3.64 -25.30 -13.78
C LEU A 109 -4.55 -24.97 -14.97
N ARG A 110 -5.53 -25.86 -15.21
CA ARG A 110 -6.49 -25.78 -16.30
C ARG A 110 -7.38 -24.55 -16.14
N ARG A 111 -7.63 -23.85 -17.26
CA ARG A 111 -8.37 -22.58 -17.31
C ARG A 111 -9.68 -22.65 -18.10
N GLY A 112 -10.20 -23.87 -18.26
CA GLY A 112 -11.44 -24.14 -18.99
C GLY A 112 -12.65 -23.63 -18.21
N PHE A 113 -13.09 -22.42 -18.52
CA PHE A 113 -14.27 -21.82 -17.91
C PHE A 113 -15.56 -22.45 -18.45
N ALA A 114 -16.43 -22.90 -17.55
CA ALA A 114 -17.81 -23.26 -17.84
C ALA A 114 -18.71 -22.51 -16.86
N PRO A 115 -19.56 -21.55 -17.30
CA PRO A 115 -20.46 -20.86 -16.41
C PRO A 115 -21.48 -21.86 -15.83
N ARG A 116 -21.64 -21.85 -14.51
CA ARG A 116 -22.48 -22.81 -13.77
C ARG A 116 -23.95 -22.73 -14.21
N GLN A 117 -24.44 -21.52 -14.49
CA GLN A 117 -25.72 -21.29 -15.12
C GLN A 117 -25.57 -21.10 -16.64
N GLN A 118 -26.36 -21.81 -17.45
CA GLN A 118 -26.42 -21.60 -18.92
C GLN A 118 -26.92 -20.20 -19.32
N LYS A 119 -27.55 -19.48 -18.41
CA LYS A 119 -27.99 -18.08 -18.55
C LYS A 119 -27.78 -17.35 -17.22
N LEU A 120 -26.63 -16.72 -17.09
CA LEU A 120 -26.33 -15.85 -15.94
C LEU A 120 -27.28 -14.64 -15.90
N PRO A 121 -27.54 -14.06 -14.70
CA PRO A 121 -28.32 -12.83 -14.58
C PRO A 121 -27.73 -11.67 -15.39
N VAL A 122 -28.59 -10.99 -16.15
CA VAL A 122 -28.20 -9.77 -16.88
C VAL A 122 -28.29 -8.58 -15.92
N LEU A 123 -27.14 -8.09 -15.45
CA LEU A 123 -27.09 -6.91 -14.60
C LEU A 123 -27.80 -5.72 -15.27
N PRO A 124 -28.68 -5.00 -14.54
CA PRO A 124 -29.33 -3.81 -15.07
C PRO A 124 -28.32 -2.78 -15.59
N LYS A 125 -28.67 -2.04 -16.66
CA LYS A 125 -27.80 -0.99 -17.23
C LYS A 125 -27.40 0.10 -16.23
N SER A 126 -28.16 0.25 -15.15
CA SER A 126 -27.90 1.12 -14.01
C SER A 126 -26.81 0.61 -13.06
N VAL A 127 -26.60 -0.71 -13.03
CA VAL A 127 -25.55 -1.41 -12.27
C VAL A 127 -24.26 -1.49 -13.08
N SER A 128 -24.35 -1.76 -14.39
CA SER A 128 -23.18 -1.90 -15.28
C SER A 128 -22.55 -0.57 -15.74
N VAL A 129 -22.79 0.54 -15.05
CA VAL A 129 -22.29 1.87 -15.47
C VAL A 129 -20.79 1.98 -15.21
N GLY A 130 -20.04 2.64 -16.10
CA GLY A 130 -18.57 2.76 -16.01
C GLY A 130 -17.81 1.50 -16.44
N MET A 131 -18.42 0.32 -16.30
CA MET A 131 -17.82 -0.96 -16.70
C MET A 131 -17.61 -1.06 -18.22
N LYS A 132 -16.41 -1.48 -18.63
CA LYS A 132 -16.13 -1.97 -19.99
C LYS A 132 -16.56 -3.45 -20.12
N PRO A 133 -16.76 -4.02 -21.33
CA PRO A 133 -17.25 -5.41 -21.50
C PRO A 133 -16.53 -6.44 -20.62
N LYS A 134 -15.19 -6.49 -20.65
CA LYS A 134 -14.35 -7.29 -19.73
C LYS A 134 -14.72 -7.15 -18.24
N LYS A 135 -14.97 -5.93 -17.76
CA LYS A 135 -15.29 -5.68 -16.34
C LYS A 135 -16.72 -6.12 -16.03
N ILE A 136 -17.66 -6.00 -16.97
CA ILE A 136 -19.01 -6.59 -16.83
C ILE A 136 -18.87 -8.12 -16.71
N HIS A 137 -18.09 -8.75 -17.59
CA HIS A 137 -17.83 -10.20 -17.55
C HIS A 137 -17.24 -10.65 -16.22
N GLU A 138 -16.16 -10.03 -15.74
CA GLU A 138 -15.59 -10.33 -14.43
C GLU A 138 -16.63 -10.23 -13.29
N VAL A 139 -17.40 -9.13 -13.26
CA VAL A 139 -18.35 -8.85 -12.19
C VAL A 139 -19.55 -9.81 -12.19
N VAL A 140 -20.13 -10.10 -13.36
CA VAL A 140 -21.30 -10.97 -13.50
C VAL A 140 -20.98 -12.39 -13.02
N ASN A 141 -19.89 -12.97 -13.52
CA ASN A 141 -19.54 -14.37 -13.21
C ASN A 141 -19.05 -14.52 -11.76
N PHE A 142 -18.38 -13.50 -11.19
CA PHE A 142 -17.94 -13.59 -9.80
C PHE A 142 -19.09 -13.43 -8.81
N ALA A 143 -20.05 -12.54 -9.11
CA ALA A 143 -21.24 -12.38 -8.28
C ALA A 143 -22.04 -13.69 -8.21
N ASP A 144 -22.32 -14.34 -9.35
CA ASP A 144 -23.00 -15.65 -9.43
C ASP A 144 -22.26 -16.75 -8.63
N TYR A 145 -20.93 -16.80 -8.74
CA TYR A 145 -20.09 -17.76 -8.01
C TYR A 145 -20.15 -17.55 -6.49
N VAL A 146 -19.98 -16.31 -6.03
CA VAL A 146 -19.96 -15.91 -4.62
C VAL A 146 -21.33 -16.11 -3.97
N ASP A 147 -22.39 -15.72 -4.69
CA ASP A 147 -23.77 -15.83 -4.26
C ASP A 147 -24.14 -17.28 -3.96
N ALA A 148 -23.97 -18.17 -4.95
CA ALA A 148 -24.23 -19.60 -4.80
C ALA A 148 -23.34 -20.27 -3.73
N LEU A 149 -22.11 -19.78 -3.51
CA LEU A 149 -21.23 -20.29 -2.46
C LEU A 149 -21.79 -20.01 -1.07
N SER A 150 -22.39 -18.84 -0.84
CA SER A 150 -23.05 -18.53 0.43
C SER A 150 -24.25 -19.43 0.72
N GLU A 151 -25.02 -19.80 -0.31
CA GLU A 151 -26.19 -20.67 -0.18
C GLU A 151 -25.79 -22.11 0.13
N ASP A 152 -24.78 -22.63 -0.55
CA ASP A 152 -24.24 -23.97 -0.28
C ASP A 152 -23.54 -24.06 1.09
N ILE A 153 -22.97 -22.96 1.60
CA ILE A 153 -22.48 -22.89 2.98
C ILE A 153 -23.65 -22.96 3.96
N SER A 154 -24.67 -22.10 3.79
CA SER A 154 -25.87 -22.06 4.65
C SER A 154 -26.54 -23.43 4.76
N GLN A 155 -26.75 -24.11 3.62
CA GLN A 155 -27.34 -25.45 3.58
C GLN A 155 -26.51 -26.52 4.32
N GLN A 156 -25.20 -26.34 4.46
CA GLN A 156 -24.29 -27.29 5.13
C GLN A 156 -24.03 -26.98 6.60
N THR A 157 -24.09 -25.70 7.01
CA THR A 157 -23.83 -25.26 8.39
C THR A 157 -25.10 -25.04 9.19
N GLY A 158 -26.23 -24.75 8.54
CA GLY A 158 -27.43 -24.21 9.17
C GLY A 158 -27.28 -22.74 9.59
N SER A 159 -26.35 -22.00 8.98
CA SER A 159 -26.07 -20.60 9.31
C SER A 159 -25.69 -19.81 8.06
N GLU A 160 -26.48 -18.78 7.76
CA GLU A 160 -26.30 -17.90 6.59
C GLU A 160 -25.09 -16.98 6.74
N ILE A 161 -24.45 -16.67 5.61
CA ILE A 161 -23.45 -15.59 5.51
C ILE A 161 -24.19 -14.26 5.66
N SER A 162 -23.86 -13.47 6.68
CA SER A 162 -24.54 -12.21 6.95
C SER A 162 -24.01 -11.07 6.06
N HIS A 163 -22.71 -11.03 5.80
CA HIS A 163 -22.08 -9.99 4.97
C HIS A 163 -20.93 -10.54 4.12
N PHE A 164 -20.76 -9.95 2.95
CA PHE A 164 -19.63 -10.17 2.06
C PHE A 164 -18.69 -8.97 2.14
N VAL A 165 -17.38 -9.18 2.25
CA VAL A 165 -16.40 -8.10 2.42
C VAL A 165 -15.63 -7.96 1.10
N ASP A 166 -15.72 -6.84 0.36
CA ASP A 166 -15.14 -6.70 -1.00
C ASP A 166 -13.78 -5.98 -0.96
N PHE A 167 -12.69 -6.68 -1.23
CA PHE A 167 -11.35 -6.32 -0.76
C PHE A 167 -10.43 -5.74 -1.84
N GLY A 168 -9.97 -4.50 -1.64
CA GLY A 168 -9.46 -3.69 -2.75
C GLY A 168 -10.55 -3.50 -3.82
N SER A 169 -11.81 -3.35 -3.38
CA SER A 169 -13.01 -3.25 -4.21
C SER A 169 -12.92 -2.18 -5.31
N GLY A 170 -12.02 -1.20 -5.17
CA GLY A 170 -11.82 -0.13 -6.13
C GLY A 170 -13.11 0.67 -6.29
N GLN A 171 -13.61 0.76 -7.51
CA GLN A 171 -14.86 1.47 -7.83
C GLN A 171 -16.11 0.65 -7.45
N ASN A 172 -15.95 -0.33 -6.54
CA ASN A 172 -16.94 -1.29 -6.07
C ASN A 172 -17.86 -1.76 -7.20
N TYR A 173 -17.26 -2.44 -8.18
CA TYR A 173 -18.03 -3.02 -9.27
C TYR A 173 -18.60 -4.39 -8.90
N LEU A 174 -17.90 -5.17 -8.05
CA LEU A 174 -18.38 -6.45 -7.55
C LEU A 174 -19.47 -6.27 -6.48
N GLY A 175 -19.17 -5.60 -5.37
CA GLY A 175 -20.14 -5.44 -4.28
C GLY A 175 -21.43 -4.74 -4.68
N ARG A 176 -21.37 -3.76 -5.59
CA ARG A 176 -22.54 -3.18 -6.26
C ARG A 176 -23.41 -4.21 -6.97
N ALA A 177 -22.80 -5.17 -7.67
CA ALA A 177 -23.54 -6.22 -8.37
C ALA A 177 -24.18 -7.18 -7.36
N LEU A 178 -23.40 -7.66 -6.38
CA LEU A 178 -23.88 -8.51 -5.28
C LEU A 178 -25.00 -7.88 -4.46
N ALA A 179 -24.98 -6.56 -4.23
CA ALA A 179 -26.03 -5.84 -3.51
C ALA A 179 -27.27 -5.51 -4.37
N SER A 180 -27.17 -5.63 -5.69
CA SER A 180 -28.29 -5.35 -6.60
C SER A 180 -29.14 -6.59 -6.88
N GLU A 181 -30.31 -6.39 -7.48
CA GLU A 181 -31.09 -7.47 -8.09
C GLU A 181 -30.25 -8.21 -9.16
N PRO A 182 -30.19 -9.56 -9.14
CA PRO A 182 -31.00 -10.46 -8.32
C PRO A 182 -30.41 -10.85 -6.95
N TYR A 183 -29.11 -10.66 -6.74
CA TYR A 183 -28.34 -11.27 -5.65
C TYR A 183 -28.69 -10.69 -4.26
N ASN A 184 -28.98 -9.38 -4.18
CA ASN A 184 -29.52 -8.70 -2.99
C ASN A 184 -28.76 -8.98 -1.67
N ARG A 185 -27.43 -9.14 -1.70
CA ARG A 185 -26.59 -9.40 -0.53
C ARG A 185 -26.14 -8.11 0.18
N HIS A 186 -25.71 -8.22 1.43
CA HIS A 186 -25.10 -7.11 2.18
C HIS A 186 -23.57 -7.12 1.96
N VAL A 187 -23.02 -6.04 1.41
CA VAL A 187 -21.60 -5.97 1.01
C VAL A 187 -20.86 -4.83 1.69
N VAL A 188 -19.67 -5.14 2.20
CA VAL A 188 -18.77 -4.27 2.94
C VAL A 188 -17.55 -4.03 2.07
N ALA A 189 -17.63 -3.03 1.20
CA ALA A 189 -16.58 -2.68 0.25
C ALA A 189 -15.40 -2.02 0.96
N VAL A 190 -14.28 -2.74 1.03
CA VAL A 190 -13.02 -2.29 1.64
C VAL A 190 -12.05 -1.85 0.56
N GLU A 191 -11.60 -0.60 0.62
CA GLU A 191 -10.75 0.00 -0.40
C GLU A 191 -9.71 0.94 0.21
N GLY A 192 -8.46 0.81 -0.26
CA GLY A 192 -7.34 1.60 0.22
C GLY A 192 -7.40 3.07 -0.16
N ARG A 193 -8.01 3.40 -1.31
CA ARG A 193 -7.94 4.73 -1.95
C ARG A 193 -9.33 5.36 -2.08
N ASP A 194 -9.61 6.42 -1.36
CA ASP A 194 -10.95 7.01 -1.30
C ASP A 194 -11.40 7.66 -2.62
N HIS A 195 -10.49 7.93 -3.58
CA HIS A 195 -10.89 8.33 -4.94
C HIS A 195 -11.68 7.22 -5.66
N ASN A 196 -11.36 5.96 -5.38
CA ASN A 196 -12.07 4.81 -5.88
C ASN A 196 -13.44 4.66 -5.21
N VAL A 197 -13.49 4.76 -3.87
CA VAL A 197 -14.74 4.80 -3.08
C VAL A 197 -15.67 5.93 -3.54
N THR A 198 -15.13 7.12 -3.79
CA THR A 198 -15.91 8.29 -4.22
C THR A 198 -16.50 8.06 -5.61
N ALA A 199 -15.72 7.52 -6.55
CA ALA A 199 -16.23 7.12 -7.87
C ALA A 199 -17.30 6.01 -7.75
N ALA A 200 -17.14 5.08 -6.80
CA ALA A 200 -18.09 4.01 -6.53
C ALA A 200 -19.45 4.55 -6.03
N LYS A 201 -19.45 5.46 -5.04
CA LYS A 201 -20.64 6.15 -4.52
C LYS A 201 -21.43 6.89 -5.62
N VAL A 202 -20.75 7.47 -6.61
CA VAL A 202 -21.39 8.14 -7.76
C VAL A 202 -22.18 7.16 -8.63
N TYR A 203 -21.66 5.95 -8.84
CA TYR A 203 -22.38 4.89 -9.54
C TYR A 203 -23.51 4.29 -8.69
N ASP A 204 -23.41 4.26 -7.35
CA ASP A 204 -24.41 3.64 -6.46
C ASP A 204 -25.79 4.30 -6.54
N LEU A 205 -25.79 5.63 -6.67
CA LEU A 205 -26.94 6.46 -6.99
C LEU A 205 -27.61 6.09 -8.32
N THR A 206 -26.83 5.57 -9.28
CA THR A 206 -27.36 5.16 -10.59
C THR A 206 -27.98 3.76 -10.51
N SER A 207 -27.36 2.83 -9.77
CA SER A 207 -27.92 1.52 -9.44
C SER A 207 -29.10 1.56 -8.46
N LYS A 208 -29.36 2.71 -7.81
CA LYS A 208 -30.36 2.91 -6.74
C LYS A 208 -30.06 2.16 -5.43
N LEU A 209 -28.80 1.75 -5.23
CA LEU A 209 -28.32 1.24 -3.93
C LEU A 209 -28.17 2.36 -2.90
N ALA A 210 -28.16 3.60 -3.38
CA ALA A 210 -28.29 4.80 -2.56
C ALA A 210 -29.24 5.82 -3.19
N ILE A 211 -29.81 6.68 -2.35
CA ILE A 211 -30.84 7.66 -2.69
C ILE A 211 -30.30 9.08 -2.42
N ARG A 212 -30.92 10.12 -3.00
CA ARG A 212 -30.66 11.54 -2.66
C ARG A 212 -31.86 12.17 -1.94
N PRO A 213 -31.66 12.90 -0.83
CA PRO A 213 -32.71 13.66 -0.16
C PRO A 213 -33.16 14.91 -0.96
N LYS A 214 -34.37 15.42 -0.65
CA LYS A 214 -35.12 16.41 -1.46
C LYS A 214 -35.39 17.73 -0.72
N MET A 215 -35.23 18.87 -1.42
CA MET A 215 -35.33 20.23 -0.84
C MET A 215 -36.68 20.92 -1.01
N LYS A 216 -36.87 22.03 -0.27
CA LYS A 216 -37.70 23.17 -0.66
C LYS A 216 -36.92 24.50 -0.55
N ARG A 217 -37.00 25.37 -1.56
CA ARG A 217 -36.42 26.73 -1.58
C ARG A 217 -37.47 27.81 -1.77
N ASN A 218 -37.34 28.95 -1.07
CA ASN A 218 -38.18 30.13 -1.30
C ASN A 218 -37.44 31.22 -2.11
N LYS A 219 -37.74 31.29 -3.41
CA LYS A 219 -37.05 32.15 -4.38
C LYS A 219 -37.20 33.66 -4.12
N LYS A 220 -38.21 34.09 -3.35
CA LYS A 220 -38.51 35.51 -3.14
C LYS A 220 -37.53 36.20 -2.18
N MET A 221 -37.00 35.45 -1.20
CA MET A 221 -36.10 36.00 -0.17
C MET A 221 -34.64 36.04 -0.66
N TRP A 222 -34.23 35.03 -1.42
CA TRP A 222 -32.94 34.99 -2.11
C TRP A 222 -32.66 36.23 -2.96
N ASN A 223 -33.63 36.68 -3.76
CA ASN A 223 -33.48 37.90 -4.56
C ASN A 223 -33.36 39.16 -3.68
N LYS A 224 -34.11 39.23 -2.59
CA LYS A 224 -34.11 40.39 -1.67
C LYS A 224 -32.78 40.55 -0.90
N ALA A 225 -32.08 39.44 -0.65
CA ALA A 225 -30.71 39.47 -0.15
C ALA A 225 -29.73 40.03 -1.20
N LEU A 226 -29.82 39.58 -2.45
CA LEU A 226 -28.94 40.02 -3.55
C LEU A 226 -29.09 41.51 -3.91
N GLU A 227 -30.27 42.10 -3.72
CA GLU A 227 -30.53 43.54 -3.97
C GLU A 227 -29.67 44.48 -3.10
N ASN A 228 -29.15 44.00 -1.96
CA ASN A 228 -28.27 44.76 -1.07
C ASN A 228 -26.77 44.61 -1.39
N LEU A 229 -26.38 43.84 -2.42
CA LEU A 229 -24.99 43.47 -2.72
C LEU A 229 -24.50 43.99 -4.08
N THR A 230 -23.23 44.42 -4.17
CA THR A 230 -22.62 44.84 -5.44
C THR A 230 -22.32 43.63 -6.37
N PRO A 231 -22.10 43.84 -7.68
CA PRO A 231 -21.78 42.76 -8.63
C PRO A 231 -20.50 41.95 -8.31
N GLU A 232 -19.60 42.49 -7.50
CA GLU A 232 -18.45 41.78 -6.93
C GLU A 232 -18.89 40.91 -5.76
N GLN A 233 -19.67 41.46 -4.82
CA GLN A 233 -20.19 40.74 -3.65
C GLN A 233 -21.18 39.62 -4.04
N GLN A 234 -21.91 39.74 -5.16
CA GLN A 234 -22.76 38.68 -5.70
C GLN A 234 -21.98 37.47 -6.26
N LYS A 235 -20.63 37.48 -6.19
CA LYS A 235 -19.75 36.32 -6.48
C LYS A 235 -19.12 35.75 -5.20
N ASP A 236 -19.31 36.42 -4.07
CA ASP A 236 -18.82 36.00 -2.78
C ASP A 236 -19.93 35.23 -2.04
N GLN A 237 -19.61 33.99 -1.65
CA GLN A 237 -20.55 33.10 -0.99
C GLN A 237 -20.81 33.49 0.47
N GLU A 238 -19.88 34.23 1.11
CA GLU A 238 -20.07 34.83 2.44
C GLU A 238 -21.00 36.04 2.38
N ALA A 239 -20.75 36.98 1.48
CA ALA A 239 -21.60 38.16 1.30
C ALA A 239 -23.06 37.76 1.03
N ILE A 240 -23.28 36.70 0.23
CA ILE A 240 -24.61 36.14 0.00
C ILE A 240 -25.21 35.53 1.28
N GLN A 241 -24.45 34.75 2.06
CA GLN A 241 -24.90 34.21 3.36
C GLN A 241 -25.27 35.33 4.35
N ALA A 242 -24.41 36.34 4.49
CA ALA A 242 -24.63 37.48 5.37
C ALA A 242 -25.86 38.31 4.96
N ALA A 243 -26.08 38.51 3.66
CA ALA A 243 -27.26 39.20 3.16
C ALA A 243 -28.56 38.38 3.34
N ILE A 244 -28.49 37.04 3.33
CA ILE A 244 -29.63 36.16 3.66
C ILE A 244 -29.94 36.26 5.16
N GLY A 245 -28.93 36.21 6.03
CA GLY A 245 -29.11 36.37 7.49
C GLY A 245 -29.63 37.75 7.93
N GLN A 246 -29.62 38.75 7.04
CA GLN A 246 -30.26 40.06 7.27
C GLN A 246 -31.73 40.12 6.80
N VAL A 247 -32.30 39.01 6.30
CA VAL A 247 -33.72 38.90 5.94
C VAL A 247 -34.45 38.05 6.98
N GLU A 248 -35.32 38.68 7.77
CA GLU A 248 -36.14 38.01 8.79
C GLU A 248 -36.95 36.83 8.21
N GLY A 249 -37.02 35.73 8.98
CA GLY A 249 -37.79 34.53 8.64
C GLY A 249 -37.08 33.55 7.69
N THR A 250 -35.76 33.67 7.54
CA THR A 250 -34.95 32.77 6.70
C THR A 250 -34.67 31.41 7.32
N ASP A 251 -34.89 31.24 8.63
CA ASP A 251 -34.58 30.01 9.41
C ASP A 251 -35.35 28.76 8.95
N GLU A 252 -36.45 28.90 8.20
CA GLU A 252 -37.24 27.78 7.64
C GLU A 252 -36.77 27.32 6.24
N PHE A 253 -35.75 27.95 5.64
CA PHE A 253 -35.32 27.65 4.26
C PHE A 253 -33.80 27.79 4.06
N GLU A 254 -33.08 26.69 3.84
CA GLU A 254 -31.65 26.73 3.44
C GLU A 254 -31.42 26.76 1.91
N PHE A 255 -30.16 27.00 1.51
CA PHE A 255 -29.81 27.31 0.11
C PHE A 255 -28.46 26.73 -0.40
N GLN A 256 -27.90 25.69 0.23
CA GLN A 256 -26.61 25.06 -0.17
C GLN A 256 -26.55 24.49 -1.62
N PRO A 257 -25.35 24.25 -2.21
CA PRO A 257 -25.19 23.69 -3.57
C PRO A 257 -25.65 22.23 -3.74
N MET A 258 -25.81 21.77 -5.00
CA MET A 258 -26.41 20.46 -5.32
C MET A 258 -25.42 19.29 -5.32
N ASN A 259 -24.13 19.63 -5.30
CA ASN A 259 -22.97 18.75 -5.42
C ASN A 259 -22.36 18.39 -4.06
N VAL A 260 -23.09 18.61 -2.96
CA VAL A 260 -22.68 18.36 -1.56
C VAL A 260 -23.52 17.27 -0.90
N LEU A 261 -24.54 16.74 -1.59
CA LEU A 261 -25.43 15.71 -1.03
C LEU A 261 -24.75 14.34 -1.06
N GLU A 262 -24.46 13.81 0.12
CA GLU A 262 -24.14 12.41 0.29
C GLU A 262 -25.28 11.50 -0.20
N ALA A 263 -24.92 10.26 -0.51
CA ALA A 263 -25.84 9.24 -0.98
C ALA A 263 -26.33 8.42 0.23
N GLU A 264 -27.64 8.40 0.47
CA GLU A 264 -28.26 7.68 1.60
C GLU A 264 -28.41 6.20 1.26
N TYR A 265 -27.75 5.32 2.02
CA TYR A 265 -27.85 3.86 1.89
C TYR A 265 -28.92 3.34 2.86
N VAL A 266 -30.16 3.25 2.38
CA VAL A 266 -31.28 2.72 3.16
C VAL A 266 -31.34 1.22 2.99
N ALA A 267 -31.11 0.47 4.08
CA ALA A 267 -31.40 -0.95 4.13
C ALA A 267 -32.93 -1.17 4.13
N GLU A 268 -33.46 -1.75 3.05
CA GLU A 268 -34.84 -2.21 2.97
C GLU A 268 -34.90 -3.73 3.16
N GLU A 269 -35.90 -4.21 3.92
CA GLU A 269 -36.08 -5.63 4.20
C GLU A 269 -36.26 -6.44 2.89
N GLY A 270 -35.40 -7.43 2.67
CA GLY A 270 -35.37 -8.22 1.43
C GLY A 270 -34.61 -7.60 0.25
N LYS A 271 -33.80 -6.54 0.47
CA LYS A 271 -32.88 -5.99 -0.54
C LYS A 271 -31.42 -5.99 -0.05
N GLY A 272 -30.49 -6.05 -1.00
CA GLY A 272 -29.07 -5.90 -0.71
C GLY A 272 -28.68 -4.48 -0.33
N SER A 273 -27.50 -4.34 0.26
CA SER A 273 -26.96 -3.06 0.73
C SER A 273 -25.45 -2.97 0.49
N VAL A 274 -24.94 -1.74 0.43
CA VAL A 274 -23.51 -1.46 0.33
C VAL A 274 -23.07 -0.58 1.49
N GLN A 275 -22.09 -1.06 2.23
CA GLN A 275 -21.29 -0.33 3.19
C GLN A 275 -19.89 -0.12 2.59
N TYR A 276 -19.29 1.05 2.85
CA TYR A 276 -17.90 1.32 2.51
C TYR A 276 -17.07 1.45 3.78
N ILE A 277 -16.03 0.65 3.91
CA ILE A 277 -14.96 0.83 4.89
C ILE A 277 -13.72 1.25 4.12
N SER A 278 -13.23 2.46 4.38
CA SER A 278 -12.03 2.92 3.70
C SER A 278 -10.81 2.49 4.52
N GLY A 279 -9.97 1.60 3.98
CA GLY A 279 -8.91 0.94 4.74
C GLY A 279 -7.83 0.36 3.84
N ARG A 280 -6.56 0.54 4.22
CA ARG A 280 -5.45 -0.21 3.60
C ARG A 280 -5.22 -1.47 4.43
N LEU A 281 -4.86 -2.53 3.73
CA LEU A 281 -5.02 -3.90 4.17
C LEU A 281 -3.65 -4.56 4.10
N ASP A 282 -2.98 -4.63 5.26
CA ASP A 282 -1.56 -4.99 5.38
C ASP A 282 -1.29 -6.14 6.38
N SER A 283 -2.34 -6.78 6.91
CA SER A 283 -2.29 -7.91 7.83
C SER A 283 -3.44 -8.90 7.55
N GLY A 284 -3.50 -10.01 8.30
CA GLY A 284 -4.59 -10.99 8.24
C GLY A 284 -5.74 -10.79 9.24
N ASP A 285 -5.65 -9.83 10.17
CA ASP A 285 -6.63 -9.57 11.25
C ASP A 285 -7.68 -8.55 10.78
N LEU A 286 -8.96 -8.86 10.88
CA LEU A 286 -10.08 -8.04 10.41
C LEU A 286 -10.82 -7.29 11.52
N SER A 287 -10.29 -7.22 12.74
CA SER A 287 -11.01 -6.72 13.92
C SER A 287 -11.75 -5.37 13.73
N GLU A 288 -11.19 -4.38 13.02
CA GLU A 288 -11.94 -3.12 12.75
C GLU A 288 -13.04 -3.30 11.69
N VAL A 289 -12.84 -4.15 10.68
CA VAL A 289 -13.85 -4.44 9.65
C VAL A 289 -15.04 -5.16 10.27
N ILE A 290 -14.78 -6.10 11.18
CA ILE A 290 -15.81 -6.83 11.93
C ILE A 290 -16.61 -5.87 12.81
N GLY A 291 -15.94 -5.07 13.65
CA GLY A 291 -16.63 -4.10 14.53
C GLY A 291 -17.48 -3.08 13.78
N HIS A 292 -16.99 -2.58 12.63
CA HIS A 292 -17.77 -1.68 11.76
C HIS A 292 -19.04 -2.31 11.14
N ILE A 293 -19.19 -3.63 11.17
CA ILE A 293 -20.41 -4.35 10.74
C ILE A 293 -21.38 -4.48 11.92
N GLU A 294 -20.88 -4.81 13.12
CA GLU A 294 -21.68 -4.91 14.34
C GLU A 294 -22.35 -3.56 14.69
N ASP A 295 -21.58 -2.46 14.64
CA ASP A 295 -22.02 -1.08 14.93
C ASP A 295 -23.21 -0.58 14.06
N ARG A 296 -23.59 -1.32 13.01
CA ARG A 296 -24.61 -0.90 12.02
C ARG A 296 -25.80 -1.85 11.91
N GLN A 297 -25.88 -2.89 12.75
CA GLN A 297 -27.09 -3.70 12.81
C GLN A 297 -28.25 -2.93 13.49
N PRO A 298 -29.51 -3.12 13.03
CA PRO A 298 -30.67 -2.50 13.67
C PRO A 298 -30.92 -3.08 15.07
N GLU A 299 -31.52 -2.28 15.96
CA GLU A 299 -31.68 -2.55 17.41
C GLU A 299 -32.49 -3.82 17.80
N GLY A 300 -32.90 -4.65 16.84
CA GLY A 300 -33.55 -5.95 17.05
C GLY A 300 -32.67 -7.18 16.77
N ASP A 301 -31.51 -7.02 16.11
CA ASP A 301 -30.64 -8.13 15.68
C ASP A 301 -29.32 -8.23 16.49
N SER A 302 -29.12 -7.30 17.42
CA SER A 302 -27.95 -7.15 18.30
C SER A 302 -27.75 -8.36 19.22
N GLY A 303 -27.04 -9.36 18.71
CA GLY A 303 -26.77 -10.63 19.40
C GLY A 303 -26.74 -11.88 18.50
N LYS A 304 -26.85 -11.74 17.17
CA LYS A 304 -26.52 -12.81 16.22
C LYS A 304 -25.03 -12.86 15.94
N ASP A 305 -24.44 -14.06 15.99
CA ASP A 305 -23.05 -14.29 15.58
C ASP A 305 -22.81 -13.84 14.12
N LEU A 306 -21.71 -13.13 13.87
CA LEU A 306 -21.33 -12.78 12.51
C LEU A 306 -20.81 -14.00 11.74
N ASN A 307 -21.20 -14.08 10.47
CA ASN A 307 -20.77 -15.10 9.52
C ASN A 307 -20.35 -14.37 8.24
N LEU A 308 -19.10 -13.95 8.18
CA LEU A 308 -18.56 -13.11 7.12
C LEU A 308 -17.95 -13.96 6.00
N MET A 309 -18.02 -13.45 4.76
CA MET A 309 -17.33 -14.04 3.61
C MET A 309 -16.47 -12.98 2.92
N ALA A 310 -15.16 -13.20 2.88
CA ALA A 310 -14.22 -12.37 2.15
C ALA A 310 -14.41 -12.51 0.63
N VAL A 311 -14.45 -11.43 -0.14
CA VAL A 311 -14.61 -11.41 -1.61
C VAL A 311 -13.75 -10.33 -2.30
N SER A 312 -13.33 -10.47 -3.56
CA SER A 312 -12.60 -9.40 -4.30
C SER A 312 -12.37 -9.76 -5.76
N ILE A 313 -12.11 -8.75 -6.60
CA ILE A 313 -11.49 -8.95 -7.91
C ILE A 313 -10.31 -8.00 -8.19
N HIS A 314 -9.14 -8.56 -8.54
CA HIS A 314 -7.85 -7.89 -8.82
C HIS A 314 -6.98 -7.54 -7.61
N SER A 315 -6.93 -8.47 -6.66
CA SER A 315 -6.14 -8.43 -5.44
C SER A 315 -4.63 -8.43 -5.78
N CYS A 316 -3.96 -7.29 -5.59
CA CYS A 316 -2.60 -7.06 -6.07
C CYS A 316 -1.52 -7.45 -5.06
N GLY A 317 -0.50 -8.20 -5.47
CA GLY A 317 0.65 -8.52 -4.61
C GLY A 317 0.25 -9.20 -3.30
N ASN A 318 0.79 -8.72 -2.17
CA ASN A 318 0.47 -9.23 -0.83
C ASN A 318 -1.00 -9.00 -0.41
N LEU A 319 -1.78 -8.13 -1.07
CA LEU A 319 -3.25 -8.12 -0.90
C LEU A 319 -3.88 -9.45 -1.34
N SER A 320 -3.11 -10.32 -2.01
CA SER A 320 -3.47 -11.72 -2.28
C SER A 320 -2.67 -12.75 -1.44
N HIS A 321 -2.05 -12.34 -0.32
CA HIS A 321 -1.52 -13.19 0.78
C HIS A 321 -2.04 -12.86 2.19
N TYR A 322 -2.08 -11.57 2.56
CA TYR A 322 -2.41 -11.04 3.90
C TYR A 322 -3.51 -11.78 4.65
N GLY A 323 -4.72 -11.88 4.12
CA GLY A 323 -5.70 -12.83 4.60
C GLY A 323 -6.08 -14.03 3.73
N ILE A 324 -5.17 -14.79 3.10
CA ILE A 324 -5.46 -16.26 3.11
C ILE A 324 -5.59 -16.65 4.60
N ARG A 325 -4.78 -15.95 5.40
CA ARG A 325 -4.79 -15.86 6.85
C ARG A 325 -6.08 -15.28 7.43
N SER A 326 -7.01 -14.64 6.71
CA SER A 326 -8.20 -14.04 7.35
C SER A 326 -9.16 -15.12 7.82
N LEU A 327 -9.27 -16.21 7.06
CA LEU A 327 -9.96 -17.45 7.45
C LEU A 327 -9.28 -18.19 8.62
N VAL A 328 -8.03 -17.86 8.92
CA VAL A 328 -7.20 -18.50 9.95
C VAL A 328 -7.08 -17.63 11.21
N MET A 329 -7.15 -16.30 11.07
CA MET A 329 -6.95 -15.30 12.12
C MET A 329 -8.27 -14.76 12.69
N ASN A 330 -9.38 -14.83 11.95
CA ASN A 330 -10.66 -14.24 12.35
C ASN A 330 -11.75 -15.33 12.47
N PRO A 331 -12.26 -15.62 13.68
CA PRO A 331 -13.31 -16.63 13.87
C PRO A 331 -14.58 -16.36 13.06
N ASP A 332 -14.91 -15.09 12.84
CA ASP A 332 -16.14 -14.63 12.17
C ASP A 332 -16.11 -14.79 10.65
N ILE A 333 -14.92 -14.95 10.05
CA ILE A 333 -14.77 -15.28 8.62
C ILE A 333 -15.02 -16.77 8.43
N ARG A 334 -16.08 -17.10 7.68
CA ARG A 334 -16.47 -18.49 7.39
C ARG A 334 -16.04 -18.96 6.00
N ALA A 335 -15.70 -18.05 5.08
CA ALA A 335 -15.27 -18.36 3.71
C ALA A 335 -14.48 -17.20 3.05
N VAL A 336 -13.73 -17.50 1.98
CA VAL A 336 -12.89 -16.51 1.24
C VAL A 336 -12.93 -16.68 -0.30
N ALA A 337 -12.95 -15.58 -1.05
CA ALA A 337 -13.14 -15.55 -2.52
C ALA A 337 -12.58 -14.26 -3.20
N ILE A 338 -11.26 -14.09 -3.30
CA ILE A 338 -10.61 -12.79 -3.61
C ILE A 338 -9.60 -12.87 -4.79
N VAL A 339 -9.95 -12.44 -6.00
CA VAL A 339 -9.14 -12.77 -7.20
C VAL A 339 -7.78 -12.05 -7.29
N GLY A 340 -6.71 -12.76 -6.91
CA GLY A 340 -5.31 -12.35 -7.09
C GLY A 340 -4.89 -12.13 -8.55
N CYS A 341 -4.08 -11.10 -8.82
CA CYS A 341 -3.81 -10.69 -10.20
C CYS A 341 -2.42 -10.09 -10.55
N CYS A 342 -1.67 -9.53 -9.59
CA CYS A 342 -0.41 -8.80 -9.87
C CYS A 342 0.75 -9.33 -9.03
N TYR A 343 1.24 -10.52 -9.40
CA TYR A 343 2.29 -11.23 -8.68
C TYR A 343 3.64 -10.49 -8.63
N ASN A 344 3.90 -9.57 -9.55
CA ASN A 344 5.10 -8.72 -9.51
C ASN A 344 5.11 -7.72 -8.33
N LEU A 345 3.99 -7.53 -7.62
CA LEU A 345 3.87 -6.73 -6.39
C LEU A 345 3.82 -7.61 -5.12
N MET A 346 4.05 -8.91 -5.28
CA MET A 346 4.21 -9.86 -4.17
C MET A 346 5.62 -9.72 -3.59
N THR A 347 5.83 -10.09 -2.33
CA THR A 347 7.16 -10.18 -1.70
C THR A 347 7.67 -11.62 -1.66
N GLU A 348 8.98 -11.81 -1.50
CA GLU A 348 9.57 -13.13 -1.20
C GLU A 348 9.80 -13.28 0.31
N ARG A 349 9.54 -14.47 0.82
CA ARG A 349 9.87 -14.93 2.18
C ARG A 349 11.30 -15.45 2.31
N LEU A 350 11.90 -15.84 1.18
CA LEU A 350 13.12 -16.64 1.12
C LEU A 350 14.30 -15.89 0.46
N GLY A 351 14.73 -14.79 1.07
CA GLY A 351 16.00 -14.15 0.70
C GLY A 351 17.24 -14.92 1.18
N PRO A 352 18.44 -14.44 0.82
CA PRO A 352 18.80 -14.08 -0.56
C PRO A 352 18.87 -15.35 -1.46
N PRO A 353 19.16 -15.25 -2.77
CA PRO A 353 19.28 -16.42 -3.63
C PRO A 353 20.30 -17.45 -3.13
N THR A 354 19.91 -18.72 -3.07
CA THR A 354 20.78 -19.82 -2.64
C THR A 354 21.65 -20.33 -3.79
N TYR A 355 22.94 -20.57 -3.53
CA TYR A 355 23.87 -21.17 -4.51
C TYR A 355 23.46 -22.58 -4.99
N LYS A 356 22.45 -23.19 -4.36
CA LYS A 356 21.84 -24.46 -4.78
C LYS A 356 20.82 -24.32 -5.92
N GLN A 357 20.44 -23.10 -6.31
CA GLN A 357 19.54 -22.82 -7.43
C GLN A 357 20.34 -22.08 -8.53
N PRO A 358 21.04 -22.82 -9.42
CA PRO A 358 22.18 -22.29 -10.20
C PRO A 358 21.82 -21.19 -11.20
N TYR A 359 20.55 -21.06 -11.60
CA TYR A 359 20.07 -20.08 -12.58
C TYR A 359 19.31 -18.90 -11.96
N LEU A 360 19.07 -18.88 -10.64
CA LEU A 360 18.25 -17.83 -10.01
C LEU A 360 19.05 -16.52 -9.85
N ARG A 361 18.91 -15.58 -10.80
CA ARG A 361 19.53 -14.25 -10.70
C ARG A 361 19.00 -13.48 -9.48
N PRO A 362 19.88 -12.79 -8.72
CA PRO A 362 19.47 -11.75 -7.77
C PRO A 362 18.71 -10.61 -8.48
N SER A 363 17.67 -10.07 -7.84
CA SER A 363 17.03 -8.83 -8.30
C SER A 363 18.00 -7.66 -8.08
N LEU A 364 18.60 -7.13 -9.15
CA LEU A 364 19.56 -6.03 -9.04
C LEU A 364 18.88 -4.67 -8.84
N GLN A 365 19.40 -3.87 -7.91
CA GLN A 365 19.05 -2.46 -7.75
C GLN A 365 19.37 -1.67 -9.02
N ALA A 366 18.44 -0.82 -9.47
CA ALA A 366 18.63 0.06 -10.61
C ALA A 366 19.45 1.31 -10.25
N LEU A 367 20.33 1.76 -11.16
CA LEU A 367 21.23 2.90 -10.94
C LEU A 367 20.47 4.23 -10.70
N ASN A 368 19.27 4.33 -11.26
CA ASN A 368 18.37 5.47 -11.15
C ASN A 368 16.99 5.07 -10.59
N GLY A 369 16.95 4.02 -9.76
CA GLY A 369 15.81 3.76 -8.87
C GLY A 369 16.13 4.24 -7.46
N ARG A 370 15.10 4.51 -6.65
CA ARG A 370 15.26 4.59 -5.18
C ARG A 370 15.91 3.30 -4.67
N ILE A 371 16.75 3.37 -3.64
CA ILE A 371 17.40 2.18 -3.08
C ILE A 371 16.34 1.36 -2.36
N VAL A 372 15.99 0.18 -2.89
CA VAL A 372 15.08 -0.75 -2.23
C VAL A 372 15.74 -2.13 -2.19
N ARG A 373 16.10 -2.59 -0.99
CA ARG A 373 16.73 -3.91 -0.73
C ARG A 373 15.73 -5.07 -0.88
N GLU A 374 14.86 -5.06 -1.87
CA GLU A 374 13.81 -6.09 -2.08
C GLU A 374 14.38 -7.50 -2.26
N SER A 375 15.59 -7.63 -2.82
CA SER A 375 16.33 -8.89 -2.92
C SER A 375 16.89 -9.42 -1.59
N GLU A 376 16.86 -8.61 -0.53
CA GLU A 376 17.29 -8.97 0.83
C GLU A 376 16.11 -8.95 1.83
N LYS A 377 14.90 -8.51 1.43
CA LYS A 377 13.70 -8.60 2.26
C LYS A 377 13.29 -10.07 2.39
N HIS A 378 13.24 -10.56 3.63
CA HIS A 378 12.71 -11.89 4.00
C HIS A 378 11.28 -11.76 4.54
N ASP A 379 10.32 -11.28 3.75
CA ASP A 379 8.97 -10.98 4.25
C ASP A 379 8.24 -12.27 4.69
N PRO A 380 7.94 -12.47 5.99
CA PRO A 380 7.31 -13.70 6.47
C PRO A 380 5.86 -13.88 6.01
N GLN A 381 5.24 -12.82 5.48
CA GLN A 381 3.93 -12.84 4.83
C GLN A 381 4.02 -13.02 3.29
N GLY A 382 5.21 -12.94 2.71
CA GLY A 382 5.50 -13.16 1.31
C GLY A 382 5.44 -14.63 0.85
N PHE A 383 5.76 -14.86 -0.42
CA PHE A 383 5.78 -16.19 -1.03
C PHE A 383 7.08 -16.96 -0.66
N PRO A 384 7.02 -18.27 -0.34
CA PRO A 384 5.82 -19.09 -0.22
C PRO A 384 5.16 -18.99 1.16
N MET A 385 3.84 -19.03 1.18
CA MET A 385 3.03 -18.98 2.39
C MET A 385 3.04 -20.31 3.16
N SER A 386 2.87 -21.43 2.46
CA SER A 386 2.80 -22.78 3.05
C SER A 386 4.15 -23.24 3.60
N ARG A 387 4.15 -24.09 4.63
CA ARG A 387 5.36 -24.76 5.14
C ARG A 387 5.92 -25.72 4.08
N ARG A 388 5.07 -26.43 3.31
CA ARG A 388 5.51 -27.35 2.26
C ARG A 388 6.34 -26.64 1.19
N PHE A 389 5.89 -25.50 0.65
CA PHE A 389 6.64 -24.78 -0.39
C PHE A 389 7.83 -24.01 0.19
N SER A 390 7.69 -23.40 1.37
CA SER A 390 8.77 -22.61 1.98
C SER A 390 9.93 -23.45 2.53
N SER A 391 9.68 -24.71 2.90
CA SER A 391 10.71 -25.66 3.36
C SER A 391 11.11 -26.72 2.32
N TYR A 392 10.58 -26.66 1.09
CA TYR A 392 10.73 -27.75 0.11
C TYR A 392 12.19 -28.17 -0.12
N ARG A 393 12.46 -29.46 0.15
CA ARG A 393 13.80 -30.10 0.12
C ARG A 393 14.88 -29.32 0.89
N GLY A 394 14.49 -28.61 1.96
CA GLY A 394 15.37 -27.84 2.84
C GLY A 394 15.76 -26.43 2.35
N ASP A 395 15.31 -26.01 1.17
CA ASP A 395 15.66 -24.70 0.58
C ASP A 395 14.46 -23.83 0.20
N GLY A 396 13.31 -24.45 -0.06
CA GLY A 396 12.09 -23.79 -0.52
C GLY A 396 12.11 -23.32 -1.98
N ILE A 397 10.91 -23.00 -2.50
CA ILE A 397 10.70 -22.42 -3.83
C ILE A 397 10.84 -20.90 -3.77
N ARG A 398 11.52 -20.29 -4.74
CA ARG A 398 11.74 -18.84 -4.88
C ARG A 398 11.28 -18.37 -6.26
N LEU A 399 10.79 -17.14 -6.35
CA LEU A 399 10.38 -16.50 -7.60
C LEU A 399 10.95 -15.08 -7.67
N ASN A 400 11.98 -14.85 -8.48
CA ASN A 400 12.53 -13.50 -8.64
C ASN A 400 11.55 -12.57 -9.37
N ILE A 401 11.83 -11.26 -9.35
CA ILE A 401 10.93 -10.23 -9.92
C ILE A 401 10.56 -10.51 -11.38
N THR A 402 11.45 -11.12 -12.17
CA THR A 402 11.16 -11.48 -13.57
C THR A 402 10.18 -12.65 -13.66
N ALA A 403 10.35 -13.71 -12.87
CA ALA A 403 9.39 -14.82 -12.80
C ALA A 403 7.97 -14.31 -12.52
N ARG A 404 7.85 -13.45 -11.51
CA ARG A 404 6.57 -12.90 -11.04
C ARG A 404 5.96 -11.88 -12.00
N MET A 405 6.78 -11.13 -12.74
CA MET A 405 6.33 -10.26 -13.84
C MET A 405 5.84 -11.05 -15.05
N MET A 406 6.47 -12.18 -15.36
CA MET A 406 6.03 -13.06 -16.45
C MET A 406 4.75 -13.82 -16.09
N ALA A 407 4.54 -14.18 -14.82
CA ALA A 407 3.30 -14.78 -14.34
C ALA A 407 2.06 -13.84 -14.47
N CYS A 408 2.28 -12.54 -14.66
CA CYS A 408 1.20 -11.58 -14.95
C CYS A 408 0.78 -11.55 -16.43
N GLN A 409 1.43 -12.30 -17.32
CA GLN A 409 1.17 -12.30 -18.78
C GLN A 409 0.06 -13.29 -19.17
N ALA A 410 -0.66 -12.99 -20.26
CA ALA A 410 -1.73 -13.83 -20.78
C ALA A 410 -1.47 -14.27 -22.24
N PRO A 411 -0.52 -15.22 -22.48
CA PRO A 411 0.00 -15.49 -23.82
C PRO A 411 -1.01 -16.08 -24.81
N GLN A 412 -2.04 -16.82 -24.34
CA GLN A 412 -3.09 -17.35 -25.23
C GLN A 412 -3.92 -16.24 -25.91
N ASN A 413 -3.96 -15.02 -25.34
CA ASN A 413 -4.73 -13.89 -25.86
C ASN A 413 -3.91 -13.01 -26.83
N TRP A 414 -2.62 -13.32 -27.05
CA TRP A 414 -1.74 -12.50 -27.89
C TRP A 414 -2.11 -12.58 -29.38
N THR A 415 -2.53 -11.44 -29.96
CA THR A 415 -2.67 -11.28 -31.41
C THR A 415 -1.33 -10.95 -32.09
N ARG A 416 -1.25 -11.09 -33.43
CA ARG A 416 -0.02 -10.75 -34.19
C ARG A 416 0.39 -9.29 -34.03
N ALA A 417 -0.56 -8.35 -34.08
CA ALA A 417 -0.28 -6.92 -34.02
C ALA A 417 0.19 -6.47 -32.62
N GLU A 418 -0.41 -7.03 -31.56
CA GLU A 418 0.03 -6.78 -30.18
C GLU A 418 1.41 -7.40 -29.93
N SER A 419 1.63 -8.64 -30.38
CA SER A 419 2.92 -9.32 -30.29
C SER A 419 4.03 -8.53 -30.98
N GLU A 420 3.81 -8.07 -32.21
CA GLU A 420 4.78 -7.28 -32.96
C GLU A 420 5.10 -5.94 -32.27
N GLY A 421 4.08 -5.21 -31.80
CA GLY A 421 4.26 -3.98 -31.03
C GLY A 421 4.98 -4.22 -29.69
N PHE A 422 4.69 -5.33 -29.03
CA PHE A 422 5.31 -5.75 -27.77
C PHE A 422 6.79 -6.11 -27.96
N PHE A 423 7.10 -7.02 -28.89
CA PHE A 423 8.47 -7.47 -29.15
C PHE A 423 9.35 -6.33 -29.66
N THR A 424 8.80 -5.40 -30.45
CA THR A 424 9.54 -4.22 -30.94
C THR A 424 9.97 -3.30 -29.78
N ARG A 425 9.12 -3.08 -28.76
CA ARG A 425 9.50 -2.32 -27.56
C ARG A 425 10.59 -3.02 -26.74
N HIS A 426 10.52 -4.34 -26.62
CA HIS A 426 11.51 -5.13 -25.86
C HIS A 426 12.85 -5.19 -26.59
N PHE A 427 12.84 -5.32 -27.92
CA PHE A 427 14.01 -5.16 -28.78
C PHE A 427 14.66 -3.78 -28.63
N PHE A 428 13.89 -2.68 -28.74
CA PHE A 428 14.42 -1.34 -28.51
C PHE A 428 15.01 -1.17 -27.10
N ARG A 429 14.38 -1.73 -26.05
CA ARG A 429 14.93 -1.67 -24.69
C ARG A 429 16.24 -2.45 -24.53
N ALA A 430 16.36 -3.61 -25.16
CA ALA A 430 17.55 -4.46 -25.13
C ALA A 430 18.72 -3.82 -25.89
N VAL A 431 18.50 -3.31 -27.10
CA VAL A 431 19.57 -2.63 -27.88
C VAL A 431 19.99 -1.33 -27.18
N LEU A 432 19.06 -0.56 -26.57
CA LEU A 432 19.42 0.60 -25.75
C LEU A 432 20.27 0.22 -24.52
N GLN A 433 20.00 -0.91 -23.86
CA GLN A 433 20.88 -1.39 -22.77
C GLN A 433 22.28 -1.72 -23.30
N ARG A 434 22.39 -2.29 -24.51
CA ARG A 434 23.68 -2.57 -25.12
C ARG A 434 24.47 -1.28 -25.43
N ILE A 435 23.82 -0.26 -25.98
CA ILE A 435 24.41 1.08 -26.16
C ILE A 435 24.88 1.65 -24.81
N PHE A 436 24.07 1.53 -23.76
CA PHE A 436 24.47 1.97 -22.42
C PHE A 436 25.71 1.21 -21.89
N LEU A 437 25.88 -0.08 -22.20
CA LEU A 437 27.07 -0.83 -21.82
C LEU A 437 28.30 -0.39 -22.61
N ASP A 438 28.21 -0.34 -23.94
CA ASP A 438 29.33 0.01 -24.82
C ASP A 438 29.81 1.47 -24.60
N ARG A 439 28.91 2.38 -24.20
CA ARG A 439 29.23 3.78 -23.88
C ARG A 439 29.52 4.03 -22.39
N GLY A 440 29.56 3.00 -21.55
CA GLY A 440 29.94 3.11 -20.13
C GLY A 440 28.93 3.82 -19.23
N VAL A 441 27.65 3.82 -19.62
CA VAL A 441 26.50 4.28 -18.80
C VAL A 441 26.11 3.22 -17.77
N VAL A 442 26.25 1.93 -18.11
CA VAL A 442 26.09 0.80 -17.17
C VAL A 442 27.36 -0.07 -17.17
N SER A 443 27.58 -0.80 -16.08
CA SER A 443 28.69 -1.76 -15.93
C SER A 443 28.19 -3.21 -15.88
N ARG A 444 29.14 -4.16 -15.92
CA ARG A 444 28.89 -5.58 -15.70
C ARG A 444 28.88 -5.90 -14.20
N VAL A 445 27.90 -6.67 -13.77
CA VAL A 445 27.73 -7.20 -12.41
C VAL A 445 27.88 -8.72 -12.49
N TRP A 446 28.78 -9.29 -11.70
CA TRP A 446 29.05 -10.72 -11.69
C TRP A 446 28.34 -11.42 -10.53
N HIS A 447 27.81 -12.61 -10.79
CA HIS A 447 27.05 -13.44 -9.84
C HIS A 447 27.91 -14.63 -9.41
N GLY A 448 28.35 -14.63 -8.15
CA GLY A 448 29.22 -15.68 -7.58
C GLY A 448 30.45 -15.12 -6.87
N GLY A 449 30.81 -15.71 -5.73
CA GLY A 449 31.77 -15.16 -4.77
C GLY A 449 33.26 -15.23 -5.12
N SER A 450 33.65 -15.01 -6.37
CA SER A 450 35.07 -14.98 -6.82
C SER A 450 35.58 -13.56 -7.10
N ALA A 451 35.21 -12.61 -6.23
CA ALA A 451 35.60 -11.21 -6.31
C ALA A 451 36.78 -10.84 -5.38
N THR A 452 37.69 -11.78 -5.13
CA THR A 452 39.04 -11.46 -4.66
C THR A 452 39.76 -10.64 -5.73
N LYS A 453 40.48 -9.58 -5.32
CA LYS A 453 41.20 -8.71 -6.28
C LYS A 453 42.38 -9.39 -6.99
N ASP A 454 42.78 -10.57 -6.51
CA ASP A 454 43.95 -11.31 -6.98
C ASP A 454 43.56 -12.73 -7.46
N GLY A 455 42.93 -12.78 -8.64
CA GLY A 455 42.81 -13.96 -9.52
C GLY A 455 41.66 -14.96 -9.27
N PRO A 456 41.43 -15.90 -10.22
CA PRO A 456 42.01 -15.98 -11.56
C PRO A 456 41.16 -15.27 -12.64
N GLU A 457 41.73 -15.03 -13.82
CA GLU A 457 41.04 -14.38 -14.95
C GLU A 457 40.12 -15.33 -15.77
N ASP A 458 40.03 -16.60 -15.37
CA ASP A 458 39.44 -17.70 -16.14
C ASP A 458 37.91 -17.90 -15.98
N ALA A 459 37.21 -17.01 -15.26
CA ALA A 459 35.76 -17.07 -15.12
C ALA A 459 35.05 -16.64 -16.41
N GLN A 460 34.93 -17.56 -17.38
CA GLN A 460 34.37 -17.28 -18.70
C GLN A 460 32.99 -16.59 -18.59
N ALA A 461 32.85 -15.46 -19.30
CA ALA A 461 31.63 -14.67 -19.30
C ALA A 461 30.48 -15.48 -19.91
N SER A 462 29.48 -15.79 -19.07
CA SER A 462 28.24 -16.45 -19.45
C SER A 462 27.08 -15.49 -19.20
N PRO A 463 25.96 -15.59 -19.93
CA PRO A 463 24.77 -14.88 -19.54
C PRO A 463 24.35 -15.16 -18.09
N PHE A 464 24.61 -16.34 -17.51
CA PHE A 464 24.09 -16.71 -16.18
C PHE A 464 24.95 -16.22 -15.02
N ASN A 465 26.27 -16.09 -15.20
CA ASN A 465 27.18 -15.54 -14.18
C ASN A 465 27.36 -14.01 -14.28
N MET A 466 26.70 -13.34 -15.21
CA MET A 466 26.86 -11.90 -15.47
C MET A 466 25.54 -11.21 -15.85
N SER A 467 25.30 -10.02 -15.30
CA SER A 467 24.26 -9.06 -15.70
C SER A 467 24.84 -7.67 -15.95
N THR A 468 24.03 -6.74 -16.44
CA THR A 468 24.30 -5.30 -16.42
C THR A 468 23.49 -4.59 -15.35
N ASN A 469 23.95 -3.43 -14.87
CA ASN A 469 23.16 -2.64 -13.93
C ASN A 469 21.83 -2.20 -14.59
N PRO A 470 20.66 -2.43 -13.95
CA PRO A 470 19.39 -1.98 -14.52
C PRO A 470 19.24 -0.46 -14.51
N VAL A 471 18.50 0.04 -15.51
CA VAL A 471 18.14 1.46 -15.67
C VAL A 471 16.64 1.55 -15.90
N VAL A 472 15.94 2.26 -15.02
CA VAL A 472 14.49 2.45 -15.08
C VAL A 472 14.17 3.63 -15.99
N ILE A 473 13.46 3.37 -17.08
CA ILE A 473 13.02 4.39 -18.04
C ILE A 473 11.53 4.72 -17.84
N GLY A 474 10.73 3.74 -17.40
CA GLY A 474 9.27 3.84 -17.35
C GLY A 474 8.65 4.09 -18.73
N SER A 475 7.42 4.59 -18.74
CA SER A 475 6.70 4.94 -19.98
C SER A 475 7.31 6.16 -20.69
N LEU A 476 7.33 6.13 -22.02
CA LEU A 476 7.69 7.24 -22.90
C LEU A 476 6.45 7.77 -23.65
N ARG A 477 6.56 8.93 -24.31
CA ARG A 477 5.50 9.49 -25.16
C ARG A 477 5.23 8.56 -26.35
N LYS A 478 3.98 8.47 -26.83
CA LYS A 478 3.56 7.52 -27.88
C LYS A 478 4.45 7.55 -29.15
N GLY A 479 4.90 8.74 -29.57
CA GLY A 479 5.79 8.90 -30.73
C GLY A 479 7.18 8.28 -30.57
N CYS A 480 7.69 8.14 -29.34
CA CYS A 480 8.99 7.52 -29.06
C CYS A 480 9.04 6.03 -29.43
N TYR A 481 7.88 5.37 -29.61
CA TYR A 481 7.82 3.96 -30.01
C TYR A 481 7.75 3.75 -31.54
N GLY A 482 7.82 4.82 -32.35
CA GLY A 482 7.71 4.74 -33.81
C GLY A 482 8.98 4.27 -34.54
N SER A 483 10.16 4.42 -33.95
CA SER A 483 11.44 3.93 -34.47
C SER A 483 12.47 3.80 -33.34
N PHE A 484 13.54 3.03 -33.53
CA PHE A 484 14.58 2.92 -32.50
C PHE A 484 15.22 4.27 -32.20
N LYS A 485 15.47 5.11 -33.22
CA LYS A 485 15.95 6.48 -33.03
C LYS A 485 15.01 7.33 -32.17
N ALA A 486 13.70 7.31 -32.40
CA ALA A 486 12.74 8.03 -31.57
C ALA A 486 12.71 7.50 -30.13
N TYR A 487 12.97 6.20 -29.94
CA TYR A 487 13.06 5.55 -28.63
C TYR A 487 14.31 5.97 -27.87
N VAL A 488 15.49 5.88 -28.49
CA VAL A 488 16.78 6.28 -27.90
C VAL A 488 16.77 7.75 -27.51
N ARG A 489 16.37 8.65 -28.43
CA ARG A 489 16.31 10.10 -28.15
C ARG A 489 15.33 10.42 -27.02
N GLY A 490 14.13 9.83 -27.02
CA GLY A 490 13.13 10.03 -25.96
C GLY A 490 13.50 9.40 -24.61
N ALA A 491 14.31 8.33 -24.61
CA ALA A 491 14.84 7.73 -23.39
C ALA A 491 15.97 8.57 -22.78
N VAL A 492 16.91 9.06 -23.60
CA VAL A 492 18.00 9.94 -23.13
C VAL A 492 17.43 11.26 -22.61
N ASP A 493 16.55 11.94 -23.36
CA ASP A 493 15.85 13.17 -22.96
C ASP A 493 15.18 13.03 -21.58
N LYS A 494 14.45 11.94 -21.35
CA LYS A 494 13.81 11.67 -20.04
C LYS A 494 14.81 11.40 -18.90
N LEU A 495 15.98 10.82 -19.20
CA LEU A 495 16.98 10.47 -18.20
C LEU A 495 17.92 11.63 -17.85
N THR A 496 18.13 12.59 -18.75
CA THR A 496 18.91 13.81 -18.50
C THR A 496 18.07 14.93 -17.88
N THR A 497 16.81 15.08 -18.30
CA THR A 497 15.89 16.09 -17.73
C THR A 497 15.28 15.71 -16.36
N SER A 498 15.58 14.50 -15.84
CA SER A 498 15.01 14.02 -14.58
C SER A 498 15.59 14.76 -13.36
N THR A 499 14.73 15.52 -12.68
CA THR A 499 15.06 16.23 -11.43
C THR A 499 15.27 15.30 -10.24
N GLU A 500 14.67 14.10 -10.24
CA GLU A 500 14.81 13.10 -9.16
C GLU A 500 16.23 12.49 -9.11
N TYR A 501 16.89 12.27 -10.25
CA TYR A 501 18.10 11.46 -10.35
C TYR A 501 19.33 12.25 -10.86
N LYS A 502 19.51 13.50 -10.40
CA LYS A 502 20.58 14.42 -10.84
C LYS A 502 21.98 13.80 -10.93
N LYS A 503 22.34 12.91 -9.99
CA LYS A 503 23.65 12.20 -9.98
C LYS A 503 23.85 11.29 -11.21
N TYR A 504 22.76 10.75 -11.76
CA TYR A 504 22.77 9.90 -12.94
C TYR A 504 22.53 10.69 -14.23
N ALA A 505 21.76 11.79 -14.17
CA ALA A 505 21.58 12.71 -15.30
C ALA A 505 22.93 13.19 -15.86
N GLY A 506 23.86 13.63 -15.00
CA GLY A 506 25.19 14.06 -15.45
C GLY A 506 26.03 12.95 -16.10
N VAL A 507 25.87 11.68 -15.71
CA VAL A 507 26.53 10.54 -16.37
C VAL A 507 25.86 10.24 -17.72
N MET A 508 24.53 10.36 -17.79
CA MET A 508 23.78 10.22 -19.03
C MET A 508 24.20 11.31 -20.04
N ASP A 509 24.29 12.57 -19.61
CA ASP A 509 24.78 13.67 -20.44
C ASP A 509 26.22 13.40 -20.93
N GLU A 510 27.16 13.12 -20.01
CA GLU A 510 28.58 12.91 -20.35
C GLU A 510 28.78 11.79 -21.38
N LYS A 511 28.09 10.64 -21.22
CA LYS A 511 28.29 9.48 -22.09
C LYS A 511 27.41 9.49 -23.34
N MET A 512 26.21 10.08 -23.30
CA MET A 512 25.22 10.00 -24.39
C MET A 512 25.07 11.28 -25.21
N ALA A 513 25.50 12.46 -24.75
CA ALA A 513 25.35 13.70 -25.53
C ALA A 513 26.01 13.64 -26.92
N GLY A 514 27.12 12.89 -27.04
CA GLY A 514 27.83 12.66 -28.29
C GLY A 514 27.31 11.52 -29.19
N ILE A 515 26.15 10.91 -28.91
CA ILE A 515 25.62 9.84 -29.77
C ILE A 515 24.98 10.37 -31.05
N THR A 516 25.48 9.97 -32.21
CA THR A 516 24.96 10.41 -33.52
C THR A 516 23.81 9.53 -33.99
N ASP A 517 23.03 10.02 -34.97
CA ASP A 517 21.93 9.24 -35.55
C ASP A 517 22.45 8.02 -36.32
N GLU A 518 23.57 8.16 -37.03
CA GLU A 518 24.23 7.09 -37.75
C GLU A 518 24.78 6.02 -36.78
N GLU A 519 25.20 6.41 -35.57
CA GLU A 519 25.57 5.45 -34.54
C GLU A 519 24.36 4.62 -34.08
N ILE A 520 23.23 5.27 -33.80
CA ILE A 520 21.98 4.60 -33.41
C ILE A 520 21.51 3.64 -34.51
N GLU A 521 21.57 4.07 -35.78
CA GLU A 521 21.18 3.28 -36.95
C GLU A 521 22.12 2.09 -37.20
N ARG A 522 23.44 2.22 -36.92
CA ARG A 522 24.38 1.08 -36.91
C ARG A 522 24.01 0.05 -35.83
N TYR A 523 23.64 0.48 -34.62
CA TYR A 523 23.18 -0.44 -33.56
C TYR A 523 21.87 -1.14 -33.95
N GLU A 524 20.90 -0.43 -34.54
CA GLU A 524 19.67 -1.06 -35.03
C GLU A 524 19.98 -2.10 -36.11
N ALA A 525 20.75 -1.75 -37.14
CA ALA A 525 21.12 -2.66 -38.21
C ALA A 525 21.92 -3.90 -37.74
N MET A 526 22.81 -3.73 -36.75
CA MET A 526 23.61 -4.83 -36.18
C MET A 526 22.74 -5.85 -35.43
N TYR A 527 21.75 -5.41 -34.66
CA TYR A 527 20.95 -6.29 -33.81
C TYR A 527 19.60 -6.70 -34.42
N GLN A 528 19.11 -6.03 -35.47
CA GLN A 528 17.84 -6.35 -36.13
C GLN A 528 17.72 -7.83 -36.60
N PRO A 529 18.75 -8.48 -37.17
CA PRO A 529 18.67 -9.92 -37.50
C PRO A 529 18.38 -10.79 -36.28
N ARG A 530 18.90 -10.37 -35.10
CA ARG A 530 18.77 -11.05 -33.81
C ARG A 530 17.45 -10.73 -33.09
N LYS A 531 16.58 -9.88 -33.65
CA LYS A 531 15.24 -9.60 -33.08
C LYS A 531 14.41 -10.88 -32.91
N LYS A 532 14.55 -11.86 -33.80
CA LYS A 532 13.80 -13.13 -33.74
C LYS A 532 14.18 -13.99 -32.52
N GLU A 533 15.46 -14.01 -32.14
CA GLU A 533 15.95 -14.70 -30.93
C GLU A 533 15.21 -14.22 -29.67
N LEU A 534 15.04 -12.89 -29.57
CA LEU A 534 14.38 -12.20 -28.47
C LEU A 534 12.88 -12.54 -28.43
N CYS A 535 12.20 -12.53 -29.58
CA CYS A 535 10.79 -12.96 -29.66
C CYS A 535 10.61 -14.41 -29.18
N VAL A 536 11.49 -15.33 -29.62
CA VAL A 536 11.41 -16.76 -29.26
C VAL A 536 11.62 -16.96 -27.75
N ILE A 537 12.68 -16.40 -27.18
CA ILE A 537 12.95 -16.49 -25.73
C ILE A 537 11.76 -15.93 -24.96
N TRP A 538 11.23 -14.77 -25.35
CA TRP A 538 10.14 -14.14 -24.60
C TRP A 538 8.83 -14.92 -24.67
N SER A 539 8.51 -15.54 -25.82
CA SER A 539 7.38 -16.48 -25.93
C SER A 539 7.55 -17.71 -25.04
N LEU A 540 8.77 -18.28 -24.96
CA LEU A 540 9.08 -19.40 -24.07
C LEU A 540 9.04 -19.02 -22.59
N MET A 541 9.47 -17.80 -22.22
CA MET A 541 9.33 -17.26 -20.86
C MET A 541 7.84 -17.07 -20.49
N ALA A 542 7.02 -16.54 -21.40
CA ALA A 542 5.59 -16.33 -21.17
C ALA A 542 4.82 -17.64 -21.06
N LEU A 543 5.17 -18.65 -21.86
CA LEU A 543 4.65 -20.01 -21.72
C LEU A 543 5.06 -20.62 -20.36
N SER A 544 6.36 -20.58 -20.03
CA SER A 544 6.90 -21.17 -18.79
C SER A 544 6.27 -20.55 -17.53
N ALA A 545 5.97 -19.25 -17.55
CA ALA A 545 5.40 -18.54 -16.42
C ALA A 545 3.93 -18.92 -16.07
N THR A 546 3.23 -19.68 -16.92
CA THR A 546 1.94 -20.29 -16.56
C THR A 546 2.08 -21.32 -15.43
N VAL A 547 3.24 -21.99 -15.34
CA VAL A 547 3.61 -22.87 -14.22
C VAL A 547 4.04 -22.04 -12.99
N VAL A 548 4.61 -20.85 -13.18
CA VAL A 548 4.91 -19.91 -12.07
C VAL A 548 3.64 -19.43 -11.38
N GLU A 549 2.59 -19.06 -12.12
CA GLU A 549 1.29 -18.77 -11.50
C GLU A 549 0.71 -20.03 -10.82
N SER A 550 0.86 -21.20 -11.44
CA SER A 550 0.39 -22.47 -10.86
C SER A 550 1.11 -22.83 -9.54
N LEU A 551 2.39 -22.46 -9.37
CA LEU A 551 3.12 -22.55 -8.09
C LEU A 551 2.53 -21.61 -7.03
N ILE A 552 2.27 -20.34 -7.37
CA ILE A 552 1.70 -19.35 -6.45
C ILE A 552 0.30 -19.78 -5.98
N VAL A 553 -0.50 -20.34 -6.89
CA VAL A 553 -1.84 -20.84 -6.60
C VAL A 553 -1.81 -22.11 -5.74
N ALA A 554 -0.94 -23.06 -6.09
CA ALA A 554 -0.81 -24.30 -5.33
C ALA A 554 -0.26 -24.05 -3.91
N ASP A 555 0.67 -23.11 -3.71
CA ASP A 555 1.14 -22.67 -2.40
C ASP A 555 0.01 -22.12 -1.52
N ARG A 556 -0.86 -21.27 -2.10
CA ARG A 556 -2.01 -20.68 -1.41
C ARG A 556 -3.04 -21.71 -0.98
N TRP A 557 -3.36 -22.67 -1.85
CA TRP A 557 -4.22 -23.81 -1.50
C TRP A 557 -3.55 -24.69 -0.43
N THR A 558 -2.24 -24.94 -0.56
CA THR A 558 -1.49 -25.76 0.41
C THR A 558 -1.47 -25.11 1.79
N PHE A 559 -1.32 -23.77 1.86
CA PHE A 559 -1.40 -23.03 3.12
C PHE A 559 -2.76 -23.23 3.81
N LEU A 560 -3.87 -23.20 3.06
CA LEU A 560 -5.20 -23.47 3.62
C LEU A 560 -5.31 -24.91 4.16
N THR A 561 -4.84 -25.91 3.40
CA THR A 561 -4.84 -27.31 3.87
C THR A 561 -3.87 -27.60 5.02
N GLU A 562 -2.91 -26.71 5.29
CA GLU A 562 -1.99 -26.83 6.42
C GLU A 562 -2.58 -26.36 7.77
N HIS A 563 -3.77 -25.77 7.76
CA HIS A 563 -4.51 -25.26 8.94
C HIS A 563 -5.85 -26.00 9.08
N GLU A 564 -5.81 -27.34 9.03
CA GLU A 564 -7.00 -28.23 9.12
C GLU A 564 -7.77 -28.11 10.44
N ASP A 565 -7.19 -27.47 11.44
CA ASP A 565 -7.78 -27.13 12.74
C ASP A 565 -8.82 -26.00 12.66
N VAL A 566 -8.74 -25.13 11.63
CA VAL A 566 -9.70 -24.03 11.39
C VAL A 566 -10.30 -24.04 9.98
N VAL A 567 -9.58 -24.55 8.96
CA VAL A 567 -10.04 -24.60 7.57
C VAL A 567 -10.67 -25.96 7.24
N LYS A 568 -12.01 -26.00 7.24
CA LYS A 568 -12.79 -27.23 6.93
C LYS A 568 -12.65 -27.69 5.46
N HIS A 569 -12.65 -26.76 4.50
CA HIS A 569 -12.67 -27.04 3.07
C HIS A 569 -11.89 -25.98 2.28
N ALA A 570 -11.09 -26.40 1.29
CA ALA A 570 -10.36 -25.51 0.39
C ALA A 570 -10.25 -26.11 -1.02
N TRP A 571 -10.48 -25.30 -2.06
CA TRP A 571 -10.31 -25.68 -3.46
C TRP A 571 -9.96 -24.47 -4.33
N VAL A 572 -9.68 -24.72 -5.60
CA VAL A 572 -9.36 -23.73 -6.64
C VAL A 572 -10.32 -23.93 -7.82
N GLU A 573 -10.94 -22.84 -8.30
CA GLU A 573 -11.92 -22.90 -9.40
C GLU A 573 -11.75 -21.72 -10.36
N THR A 574 -12.05 -21.96 -11.64
CA THR A 574 -11.99 -20.93 -12.69
C THR A 574 -13.28 -20.14 -12.74
N VAL A 575 -13.24 -18.88 -12.34
CA VAL A 575 -14.44 -18.01 -12.25
C VAL A 575 -14.69 -17.13 -13.48
N PHE A 576 -13.73 -17.02 -14.43
CA PHE A 576 -13.85 -16.20 -15.63
C PHE A 576 -13.42 -16.95 -16.89
N ASP A 577 -14.09 -16.68 -18.02
CA ASP A 577 -13.52 -16.93 -19.35
C ASP A 577 -12.17 -16.20 -19.50
N TYR A 578 -11.15 -16.93 -19.92
CA TYR A 578 -9.77 -16.47 -19.98
C TYR A 578 -9.52 -15.43 -21.10
N GLY A 579 -10.27 -15.50 -22.20
CA GLY A 579 -10.17 -14.54 -23.32
C GLY A 579 -10.56 -13.13 -22.87
N GLU A 580 -11.62 -13.03 -22.07
CA GLU A 580 -12.03 -11.78 -21.43
C GLU A 580 -11.20 -11.47 -20.16
N SER A 581 -10.99 -12.41 -19.23
CA SER A 581 -10.13 -12.19 -18.06
C SER A 581 -9.31 -13.40 -17.55
N PRO A 582 -7.96 -13.30 -17.54
CA PRO A 582 -7.09 -14.47 -17.32
C PRO A 582 -6.62 -14.80 -15.87
N ARG A 583 -7.20 -14.26 -14.76
CA ARG A 583 -6.61 -14.27 -13.37
C ARG A 583 -7.62 -14.59 -12.19
N ASN A 584 -7.24 -15.15 -10.99
CA ASN A 584 -8.24 -15.72 -9.97
C ASN A 584 -8.19 -15.84 -8.34
N LEU A 585 -7.20 -15.70 -7.39
CA LEU A 585 -7.34 -16.24 -5.92
C LEU A 585 -6.74 -15.48 -4.61
N VAL A 586 -7.02 -15.85 -3.29
CA VAL A 586 -8.03 -15.28 -2.25
C VAL A 586 -7.73 -14.70 -0.73
N VAL A 587 -7.90 -13.39 -0.25
CA VAL A 587 -7.23 -12.70 0.98
C VAL A 587 -7.65 -11.28 1.76
N GLU A 588 -7.52 -11.00 3.15
CA GLU A 588 -7.85 -9.69 4.01
C GLU A 588 -7.21 -9.13 5.48
N GLY A 589 -7.21 -7.79 6.05
CA GLY A 589 -6.89 -7.19 7.54
C GLY A 589 -6.62 -5.59 8.11
N THR A 590 -6.45 -5.11 9.47
CA THR A 590 -6.72 -3.69 10.27
C THR A 590 -5.87 -2.92 11.55
N TYR A 591 -6.26 -1.79 12.39
CA TYR A 591 -5.50 -0.76 13.44
C TYR A 591 -6.08 0.11 14.82
N THR A 592 -5.43 1.10 15.68
CA THR A 592 -5.89 2.02 16.98
C THR A 592 -5.00 3.22 17.84
N LEU A 593 -5.31 3.89 19.09
CA LEU A 593 -4.71 5.12 20.00
C LEU A 593 -4.89 5.35 21.66
N ILE A 594 -4.15 6.25 22.53
CA ILE A 594 -4.27 6.65 24.07
C ILE A 594 -3.79 8.09 24.71
N HIS A 595 -4.29 8.61 25.91
CA HIS A 595 -3.81 9.76 26.82
C HIS A 595 -3.56 9.47 28.35
N ILE A 596 -2.58 10.14 29.01
CA ILE A 596 -2.14 9.99 30.43
C ILE A 596 -1.80 11.34 31.17
N PRO A 597 -2.36 11.63 32.38
CA PRO A 597 -1.94 12.76 33.23
C PRO A 597 -0.53 12.65 33.84
N LEU A 598 0.15 13.79 34.04
CA LEU A 598 1.55 13.83 34.53
C LEU A 598 1.75 13.29 35.96
N ASP A 599 0.77 13.43 36.86
CA ASP A 599 0.81 12.83 38.20
C ASP A 599 0.70 11.29 38.15
N LEU A 600 0.17 10.75 37.06
CA LEU A 600 0.03 9.30 36.81
C LEU A 600 1.10 8.73 35.87
N TYR A 601 1.91 9.58 35.23
CA TYR A 601 3.05 9.14 34.42
C TYR A 601 4.02 8.20 35.17
N PRO A 602 4.45 8.47 36.43
CA PRO A 602 5.31 7.54 37.17
C PRO A 602 4.64 6.19 37.45
N THR A 603 3.30 6.19 37.58
CA THR A 603 2.47 4.99 37.83
C THR A 603 2.31 4.14 36.57
N LEU A 604 2.23 4.77 35.39
CA LEU A 604 2.07 4.11 34.09
C LEU A 604 3.39 3.95 33.30
N LEU A 605 4.53 4.30 33.91
CA LEU A 605 5.84 4.12 33.30
C LEU A 605 6.12 2.65 32.93
N GLN A 606 5.64 1.66 33.69
CA GLN A 606 5.85 0.24 33.33
C GLN A 606 5.07 -0.18 32.06
N PRO A 607 3.78 0.16 31.89
CA PRO A 607 3.09 0.03 30.60
C PRO A 607 3.79 0.77 29.45
N ILE A 608 4.23 2.02 29.65
CA ILE A 608 4.97 2.80 28.64
C ILE A 608 6.28 2.10 28.24
N LEU A 609 7.02 1.52 29.19
CA LEU A 609 8.21 0.73 28.89
C LEU A 609 7.88 -0.64 28.27
N ARG A 610 6.71 -1.23 28.56
CA ARG A 610 6.27 -2.50 27.95
C ARG A 610 5.79 -2.33 26.50
N ILE A 611 5.30 -1.15 26.11
CA ILE A 611 5.08 -0.83 24.68
C ILE A 611 6.34 -0.36 23.97
N LEU A 612 7.25 0.35 24.64
CA LEU A 612 8.48 0.87 24.02
C LEU A 612 9.48 -0.25 23.71
N LEU A 613 9.66 -1.18 24.65
CA LEU A 613 10.53 -2.33 24.49
C LEU A 613 9.71 -3.41 23.77
N PRO A 614 10.00 -3.78 22.51
CA PRO A 614 9.15 -4.64 21.69
C PRO A 614 9.20 -6.12 22.14
N GLN A 615 8.66 -6.38 23.33
CA GLN A 615 8.63 -7.66 24.03
C GLN A 615 7.19 -8.13 24.23
N THR A 616 6.87 -9.33 23.75
CA THR A 616 5.52 -9.92 23.87
C THR A 616 5.29 -10.63 25.21
N GLN A 617 6.36 -11.13 25.83
CA GLN A 617 6.33 -12.06 26.97
C GLN A 617 6.02 -11.40 28.32
N SER A 618 5.30 -12.12 29.18
CA SER A 618 5.06 -11.82 30.58
C SER A 618 5.79 -12.80 31.51
N LEU A 619 6.26 -12.33 32.67
CA LEU A 619 7.01 -13.18 33.62
C LEU A 619 6.11 -14.04 34.54
N ASN A 620 4.79 -13.92 34.43
CA ASN A 620 3.83 -14.65 35.26
C ASN A 620 3.55 -16.06 34.72
N PHE A 621 4.45 -17.00 35.02
CA PHE A 621 4.30 -18.41 34.62
C PHE A 621 3.05 -19.09 35.20
N SER A 622 2.07 -19.37 34.33
CA SER A 622 1.22 -20.55 34.42
C SER A 622 1.47 -21.43 33.19
N ARG A 623 1.35 -22.75 33.33
CA ARG A 623 1.67 -23.68 32.22
C ARG A 623 0.53 -23.88 31.21
N ASP A 624 -0.65 -23.40 31.54
CA ASP A 624 -1.89 -23.62 30.78
C ASP A 624 -2.49 -22.31 30.23
N SER A 625 -1.75 -21.19 30.28
CA SER A 625 -2.17 -19.90 29.73
C SER A 625 -1.55 -19.63 28.36
N THR A 626 -2.38 -19.53 27.33
CA THR A 626 -2.01 -18.99 26.02
C THR A 626 -1.66 -17.50 26.16
N GLU A 627 -0.39 -17.13 25.96
CA GLU A 627 -0.03 -15.71 25.84
C GLU A 627 -0.62 -15.15 24.53
N TYR A 628 -1.25 -13.98 24.61
CA TYR A 628 -1.74 -13.26 23.44
C TYR A 628 -0.54 -12.72 22.63
N GLU A 629 -0.44 -13.07 21.34
CA GLU A 629 0.53 -12.41 20.46
C GLU A 629 0.12 -10.94 20.28
N LEU A 630 1.06 -10.01 20.54
CA LEU A 630 0.78 -8.58 20.53
C LEU A 630 1.06 -8.00 19.13
N GLU A 631 0.00 -7.91 18.33
CA GLU A 631 -0.02 -7.39 16.96
C GLU A 631 0.50 -5.95 16.86
N GLY A 632 0.80 -5.44 15.66
CA GLY A 632 1.30 -4.07 15.47
C GLY A 632 2.80 -3.88 15.71
N LEU A 633 3.50 -4.93 16.14
CA LEU A 633 4.90 -5.13 15.79
C LEU A 633 5.01 -5.81 14.42
N THR A 634 5.98 -5.39 13.62
CA THR A 634 6.47 -6.15 12.47
C THR A 634 7.21 -7.40 12.95
N THR A 635 7.48 -8.33 12.02
CA THR A 635 8.21 -9.57 12.31
C THR A 635 9.66 -9.37 12.73
N ASP A 636 10.21 -8.17 12.53
CA ASP A 636 11.55 -7.75 12.97
C ASP A 636 11.51 -7.04 14.34
N PHE A 637 10.38 -7.10 15.06
CA PHE A 637 10.13 -6.43 16.35
C PHE A 637 10.21 -4.89 16.26
N GLN A 638 9.86 -4.31 15.12
CA GLN A 638 9.70 -2.86 14.95
C GLN A 638 8.22 -2.47 15.05
N HIS A 639 7.89 -1.27 15.50
CA HIS A 639 6.51 -0.81 15.53
C HIS A 639 6.04 -0.41 14.12
N GLY A 640 4.82 -0.82 13.75
CA GLY A 640 4.15 -0.26 12.57
C GLY A 640 4.01 1.26 12.71
N PHE A 641 3.45 1.68 13.86
CA PHE A 641 3.57 3.03 14.39
C PHE A 641 3.51 3.02 15.92
N LEU A 642 4.35 3.84 16.55
CA LEU A 642 4.32 4.17 17.98
C LEU A 642 4.73 5.63 18.16
N ASN A 643 3.96 6.41 18.93
CA ASN A 643 4.42 7.68 19.47
C ASN A 643 4.26 7.70 21.00
N ILE A 644 5.25 8.25 21.71
CA ILE A 644 5.20 8.53 23.14
C ILE A 644 5.63 9.97 23.32
N SER A 645 4.70 10.83 23.76
CA SER A 645 4.94 12.27 23.97
C SER A 645 4.68 12.66 25.42
N ILE A 646 5.59 13.44 25.99
CA ILE A 646 5.55 13.96 27.36
C ILE A 646 5.82 15.46 27.28
N THR A 647 4.97 16.27 27.91
CA THR A 647 5.03 17.73 27.90
C THR A 647 4.84 18.29 29.32
N PRO A 648 5.02 19.61 29.56
CA PRO A 648 4.62 20.29 30.79
C PRO A 648 3.09 20.42 31.00
N ILE A 649 2.27 19.65 30.26
CA ILE A 649 0.80 19.59 30.34
C ILE A 649 0.34 18.14 30.55
N ASP A 650 0.76 17.22 29.68
CA ASP A 650 0.27 15.84 29.62
C ASP A 650 1.33 14.84 29.13
N CYS A 651 0.99 13.55 29.22
CA CYS A 651 1.60 12.48 28.46
C CYS A 651 0.57 11.87 27.50
N SER A 652 0.99 11.52 26.29
CA SER A 652 0.13 10.93 25.25
C SER A 652 0.87 9.79 24.55
N VAL A 653 0.13 8.75 24.17
CA VAL A 653 0.67 7.49 23.62
C VAL A 653 -0.16 7.03 22.43
N VAL A 654 0.48 6.85 21.28
CA VAL A 654 -0.12 6.25 20.08
C VAL A 654 0.44 4.85 19.91
N CYS A 655 -0.42 3.84 19.82
CA CYS A 655 -0.02 2.45 19.63
C CYS A 655 -1.15 1.63 19.01
N HIS A 656 -0.79 0.53 18.34
CA HIS A 656 -1.74 -0.46 17.81
C HIS A 656 -2.66 -1.03 18.92
N SER A 657 -3.89 -1.39 18.55
CA SER A 657 -5.03 -1.73 19.43
C SER A 657 -4.72 -2.79 20.47
N SER A 658 -4.05 -3.85 20.01
CA SER A 658 -3.47 -4.92 20.82
C SER A 658 -2.67 -4.42 22.03
N TRP A 659 -1.89 -3.34 21.91
CA TRP A 659 -1.08 -2.81 23.02
C TRP A 659 -1.91 -1.94 23.98
N ALA A 660 -2.87 -1.17 23.48
CA ALA A 660 -3.82 -0.49 24.35
C ALA A 660 -4.61 -1.51 25.22
N LYS A 661 -5.21 -2.51 24.56
CA LYS A 661 -6.03 -3.56 25.15
C LYS A 661 -5.27 -4.54 26.06
N ASN A 662 -4.07 -4.98 25.66
CA ASN A 662 -3.34 -6.05 26.38
C ASN A 662 -2.17 -5.54 27.24
N VAL A 663 -1.88 -4.23 27.23
CA VAL A 663 -0.84 -3.60 28.08
C VAL A 663 -1.37 -2.46 28.95
N PHE A 664 -2.16 -1.54 28.42
CA PHE A 664 -2.66 -0.40 29.20
C PHE A 664 -3.92 -0.71 30.00
N GLU A 665 -4.97 -1.28 29.39
CA GLU A 665 -6.23 -1.57 30.11
C GLU A 665 -6.02 -2.43 31.38
N PRO A 666 -5.22 -3.53 31.38
CA PRO A 666 -4.97 -4.33 32.58
C PRO A 666 -4.20 -3.57 33.67
N ALA A 667 -3.39 -2.58 33.28
CA ALA A 667 -2.69 -1.71 34.22
C ALA A 667 -3.60 -0.62 34.81
N LEU A 668 -4.64 -0.19 34.07
CA LEU A 668 -5.65 0.75 34.55
C LEU A 668 -6.68 0.08 35.47
N ASP A 669 -7.09 -1.14 35.19
CA ASP A 669 -7.97 -1.92 36.08
C ASP A 669 -7.31 -2.28 37.42
N ALA A 670 -5.96 -2.34 37.46
CA ALA A 670 -5.20 -2.49 38.70
C ALA A 670 -5.18 -1.22 39.57
N LEU A 671 -5.57 -0.05 39.04
CA LEU A 671 -5.62 1.22 39.79
C LEU A 671 -6.98 1.43 40.48
N PRO A 672 -7.02 2.19 41.59
CA PRO A 672 -8.27 2.64 42.18
C PRO A 672 -9.15 3.36 41.15
N LYS A 673 -10.45 3.03 41.09
CA LYS A 673 -11.39 3.58 40.09
C LYS A 673 -11.61 5.11 40.15
N SER A 674 -11.10 5.78 41.18
CA SER A 674 -11.03 7.25 41.28
C SER A 674 -9.80 7.85 40.59
N ILE A 675 -8.75 7.04 40.37
CA ILE A 675 -7.48 7.43 39.74
C ILE A 675 -7.49 7.02 38.26
N ALA A 676 -7.91 5.78 37.96
CA ALA A 676 -7.97 5.25 36.59
C ALA A 676 -8.80 6.15 35.63
N LYS A 677 -9.87 6.79 36.14
CA LYS A 677 -10.73 7.72 35.39
C LYS A 677 -10.05 8.99 34.89
N ASN A 678 -8.87 9.35 35.40
CA ASN A 678 -8.14 10.52 34.95
C ASN A 678 -7.31 10.22 33.68
N VAL A 679 -7.05 8.93 33.42
CA VAL A 679 -6.42 8.43 32.20
C VAL A 679 -7.50 8.25 31.12
N SER A 680 -7.15 8.36 29.84
CA SER A 680 -8.13 8.25 28.75
C SER A 680 -7.57 7.48 27.55
N VAL A 681 -7.87 6.18 27.49
CA VAL A 681 -7.78 5.43 26.23
C VAL A 681 -8.86 5.98 25.29
N PHE A 682 -8.50 6.26 24.03
CA PHE A 682 -9.46 6.78 23.05
C PHE A 682 -10.24 5.61 22.45
N LYS A 683 -11.55 5.80 22.24
CA LYS A 683 -12.43 4.79 21.64
C LYS A 683 -12.39 4.78 20.12
N ASP A 684 -12.11 5.93 19.52
CA ASP A 684 -11.88 6.01 18.07
C ASP A 684 -10.58 5.27 17.75
N THR A 685 -10.59 4.45 16.70
CA THR A 685 -9.35 4.00 16.07
C THR A 685 -8.80 5.13 15.21
N TYR A 686 -7.48 5.15 14.99
CA TYR A 686 -6.79 6.23 14.28
C TYR A 686 -6.00 5.69 13.11
N MET A 687 -6.32 6.20 11.92
CA MET A 687 -5.45 6.07 10.77
C MET A 687 -4.28 7.06 10.89
N ILE A 688 -3.11 6.61 10.47
CA ILE A 688 -1.89 7.43 10.46
C ILE A 688 -1.53 7.75 9.00
N LEU A 689 -1.43 9.03 8.69
CA LEU A 689 -0.99 9.55 7.40
C LEU A 689 0.44 10.07 7.52
N ALA A 690 1.40 9.31 6.98
CA ALA A 690 2.77 9.78 6.78
C ALA A 690 2.85 10.65 5.53
N VAL A 691 3.46 11.84 5.62
CA VAL A 691 3.58 12.78 4.50
C VAL A 691 5.04 13.08 4.17
N THR A 692 5.51 12.58 3.02
CA THR A 692 6.83 12.90 2.46
C THR A 692 6.74 14.08 1.50
N SER A 693 6.84 15.31 2.02
CA SER A 693 6.91 16.54 1.22
C SER A 693 8.36 16.87 0.83
N ALA A 694 8.60 17.18 -0.44
CA ALA A 694 9.93 17.49 -0.96
C ALA A 694 9.95 18.88 -1.64
N GLY A 695 10.46 19.89 -0.92
CA GLY A 695 10.69 21.25 -1.46
C GLY A 695 9.89 22.39 -0.83
N LEU A 696 9.14 22.13 0.25
CA LEU A 696 8.39 23.14 1.02
C LEU A 696 9.09 23.47 2.34
N ASP A 697 9.01 24.74 2.77
CA ASP A 697 9.47 25.16 4.10
C ASP A 697 8.57 24.57 5.21
N PRO A 698 9.10 24.26 6.41
CA PRO A 698 8.33 23.67 7.50
C PRO A 698 7.03 24.42 7.86
N GLY A 699 7.06 25.75 7.98
CA GLY A 699 5.89 26.56 8.29
C GLY A 699 4.82 26.51 7.19
N GLY A 700 5.24 26.65 5.93
CA GLY A 700 4.38 26.42 4.77
C GLY A 700 3.76 25.02 4.76
N ARG A 701 4.55 23.99 5.06
CA ARG A 701 4.13 22.58 5.04
C ARG A 701 3.08 22.23 6.11
N VAL A 702 3.26 22.66 7.36
CA VAL A 702 2.24 22.47 8.42
C VAL A 702 0.92 23.12 8.01
N MET A 703 0.99 24.29 7.36
CA MET A 703 -0.19 24.98 6.82
C MET A 703 -0.83 24.25 5.65
N GLU A 704 -0.07 23.86 4.63
CA GLU A 704 -0.59 23.20 3.43
C GLU A 704 -1.28 21.88 3.77
N LEU A 705 -0.79 21.16 4.79
CA LEU A 705 -1.34 19.87 5.24
C LEU A 705 -2.50 19.98 6.22
N SER A 706 -2.51 20.97 7.12
CA SER A 706 -3.59 21.13 8.11
C SER A 706 -4.75 22.00 7.62
N SER A 707 -4.51 22.95 6.70
CA SER A 707 -5.54 23.82 6.11
C SER A 707 -6.70 23.08 5.42
N PRO A 708 -6.47 22.05 4.55
CA PRO A 708 -7.55 21.32 3.90
C PRO A 708 -8.48 20.66 4.94
N LEU A 709 -7.88 20.09 5.98
CA LEU A 709 -8.57 19.33 7.03
C LEU A 709 -9.32 20.27 7.98
N ALA A 710 -8.73 21.43 8.28
CA ALA A 710 -9.38 22.52 9.01
C ALA A 710 -10.62 23.07 8.28
N PHE A 711 -10.53 23.30 6.97
CA PHE A 711 -11.66 23.75 6.15
C PHE A 711 -12.74 22.68 5.98
N ALA A 712 -12.37 21.40 5.98
CA ALA A 712 -13.33 20.29 6.00
C ALA A 712 -13.93 20.04 7.40
N GLY A 713 -13.49 20.74 8.44
CA GLY A 713 -14.00 20.58 9.81
C GLY A 713 -13.57 19.27 10.48
N ILE A 714 -12.38 18.77 10.17
CA ILE A 714 -11.85 17.47 10.63
C ILE A 714 -10.91 17.67 11.85
N PRO A 715 -11.09 16.92 12.95
CA PRO A 715 -10.14 16.91 14.07
C PRO A 715 -8.90 16.09 13.72
N ILE A 716 -7.71 16.64 14.00
CA ILE A 716 -6.41 16.00 13.72
C ILE A 716 -5.45 16.16 14.89
N PHE A 717 -4.57 15.18 15.09
CA PHE A 717 -3.32 15.37 15.82
C PHE A 717 -2.18 15.43 14.80
N PHE A 718 -1.34 16.47 14.87
CA PHE A 718 -0.23 16.68 13.95
C PHE A 718 1.09 16.46 14.67
N ILE A 719 1.98 15.64 14.11
CA ILE A 719 3.27 15.29 14.71
C ILE A 719 4.38 15.48 13.66
N THR A 720 5.06 16.62 13.70
CA THR A 720 6.31 16.81 12.96
C THR A 720 7.42 15.93 13.56
N THR A 721 8.08 15.12 12.74
CA THR A 721 9.24 14.30 13.14
C THR A 721 10.48 14.69 12.32
N TYR A 722 11.63 14.07 12.61
CA TYR A 722 12.90 14.34 11.93
C TYR A 722 12.87 14.01 10.42
N TYR A 723 11.99 13.09 9.98
CA TYR A 723 11.90 12.63 8.59
C TYR A 723 10.57 12.98 7.92
N SER A 724 9.46 12.66 8.57
CA SER A 724 8.10 12.79 8.04
C SER A 724 7.20 13.61 8.95
N ASP A 725 6.20 14.27 8.38
CA ASP A 725 5.08 14.82 9.15
C ASP A 725 3.96 13.78 9.20
N PHE A 726 3.48 13.44 10.39
CA PHE A 726 2.40 12.49 10.61
C PHE A 726 1.11 13.20 11.00
N ILE A 727 0.02 12.88 10.31
CA ILE A 727 -1.33 13.33 10.67
C ILE A 727 -2.11 12.12 11.17
N LEU A 728 -2.51 12.15 12.43
CA LEU A 728 -3.40 11.16 13.01
C LEU A 728 -4.83 11.67 12.89
N VAL A 729 -5.69 10.83 12.32
CA VAL A 729 -7.08 11.14 12.04
C VAL A 729 -7.94 10.00 12.58
N PRO A 730 -9.05 10.26 13.29
CA PRO A 730 -10.03 9.23 13.59
C PRO A 730 -10.44 8.50 12.30
N THR A 731 -10.42 7.16 12.28
CA THR A 731 -10.66 6.36 11.06
C THR A 731 -12.00 6.68 10.39
N LYS A 732 -13.01 7.06 11.19
CA LYS A 732 -14.33 7.55 10.75
C LYS A 732 -14.29 8.75 9.79
N GLU A 733 -13.24 9.59 9.85
CA GLU A 733 -13.08 10.80 9.03
C GLU A 733 -12.34 10.56 7.70
N LYS A 734 -11.86 9.33 7.41
CA LYS A 734 -10.95 9.06 6.28
C LYS A 734 -11.44 9.60 4.93
N GLN A 735 -12.73 9.43 4.65
CA GLN A 735 -13.34 9.90 3.39
C GLN A 735 -13.35 11.43 3.28
N ASN A 736 -13.56 12.13 4.41
CA ASN A 736 -13.51 13.59 4.48
C ASN A 736 -12.08 14.09 4.25
N VAL A 737 -11.09 13.42 4.85
CA VAL A 737 -9.67 13.75 4.69
C VAL A 737 -9.21 13.67 3.24
N VAL A 738 -9.50 12.56 2.56
CA VAL A 738 -9.03 12.40 1.17
C VAL A 738 -9.76 13.35 0.22
N GLN A 739 -11.05 13.62 0.44
CA GLN A 739 -11.75 14.66 -0.33
C GLN A 739 -11.11 16.05 -0.12
N ALA A 740 -10.79 16.40 1.13
CA ALA A 740 -10.16 17.67 1.47
C ALA A 740 -8.77 17.84 0.83
N LEU A 741 -7.90 16.82 0.95
CA LEU A 741 -6.55 16.82 0.38
C LEU A 741 -6.58 16.89 -1.15
N LEU A 742 -7.39 16.04 -1.81
CA LEU A 742 -7.55 16.06 -3.27
C LEU A 742 -8.09 17.41 -3.78
N ALA A 743 -9.02 18.04 -3.07
CA ALA A 743 -9.58 19.34 -3.43
C ALA A 743 -8.55 20.50 -3.38
N LYS A 744 -7.45 20.33 -2.63
CA LYS A 744 -6.34 21.29 -2.55
C LYS A 744 -5.16 20.92 -3.44
N GLY A 745 -5.27 19.87 -4.25
CA GLY A 745 -4.26 19.49 -5.24
C GLY A 745 -3.19 18.52 -4.73
N PHE A 746 -3.37 17.92 -3.55
CA PHE A 746 -2.48 16.85 -3.10
C PHE A 746 -2.65 15.59 -3.95
N GLU A 747 -1.67 15.33 -4.81
CA GLU A 747 -1.54 14.02 -5.46
C GLU A 747 -1.13 12.98 -4.41
N LEU A 748 -2.08 12.14 -4.00
CA LEU A 748 -1.80 10.92 -3.23
C LEU A 748 -0.93 10.01 -4.11
N SER A 749 0.39 10.04 -3.85
CA SER A 749 1.41 9.71 -4.86
C SER A 749 1.24 8.31 -5.45
N GLU A 750 1.20 8.19 -6.77
CA GLU A 750 0.60 7.04 -7.47
C GLU A 750 1.43 5.73 -7.52
N ASN A 751 1.84 5.22 -6.35
CA ASN A 751 2.47 3.92 -6.16
C ASN A 751 1.60 2.83 -5.47
N GLN A 752 0.28 2.87 -5.24
CA GLN A 752 -0.83 3.81 -5.52
C GLN A 752 -1.22 4.14 -6.99
N SER A 753 -0.78 3.31 -7.95
CA SER A 753 -0.97 3.39 -9.42
C SER A 753 -2.18 4.11 -10.06
N ASN A 754 -1.93 5.07 -10.95
CA ASN A 754 -2.52 5.24 -12.30
C ASN A 754 -1.36 5.75 -13.22
N PHE A 755 -1.47 6.59 -14.26
CA PHE A 755 -2.40 6.66 -15.41
C PHE A 755 -1.70 6.01 -16.66
N PHE A 756 -1.78 6.34 -17.96
CA PHE A 756 -2.36 7.36 -18.88
C PHE A 756 -2.60 6.65 -20.25
N ASN A 757 -3.25 7.16 -21.32
CA ASN A 757 -3.70 8.52 -21.65
C ASN A 757 -4.94 8.52 -22.59
N SER A 758 -5.51 9.72 -22.79
CA SER A 758 -6.50 10.22 -23.79
C SER A 758 -6.48 9.56 -25.20
N SER A 759 -7.54 9.60 -26.04
CA SER A 759 -8.47 10.72 -26.32
C SER A 759 -9.69 10.39 -27.23
N MET A 760 -10.70 11.32 -27.26
CA MET A 760 -11.82 11.50 -28.24
C MET A 760 -12.85 10.35 -28.39
N TYR A 761 -14.18 10.54 -28.54
CA TYR A 761 -15.00 11.65 -29.09
C TYR A 761 -16.31 11.90 -28.27
N ALA A 762 -17.03 12.99 -28.59
CA ALA A 762 -18.34 13.42 -28.07
C ALA A 762 -19.53 12.79 -28.89
N PRO A 763 -20.86 12.99 -28.59
CA PRO A 763 -21.47 14.06 -27.78
C PRO A 763 -22.73 13.80 -26.89
N ARG A 764 -22.90 14.69 -25.91
CA ARG A 764 -24.14 15.31 -25.32
C ARG A 764 -25.52 14.61 -25.44
N SER A 765 -26.19 14.46 -24.29
CA SER A 765 -27.64 14.64 -24.13
C SER A 765 -27.99 15.29 -22.77
N SER A 766 -29.18 15.90 -22.65
CA SER A 766 -29.52 16.94 -21.66
C SER A 766 -30.43 16.53 -20.49
N GLY A 767 -30.28 17.18 -19.32
CA GLY A 767 -31.29 17.30 -18.25
C GLY A 767 -31.21 16.24 -17.12
N SER A 768 -31.67 16.50 -15.89
CA SER A 768 -32.14 17.77 -15.28
C SER A 768 -32.21 17.74 -13.73
N ASP A 769 -31.46 18.64 -13.08
CA ASP A 769 -31.85 19.58 -12.00
C ASP A 769 -32.59 19.16 -10.68
N VAL A 770 -32.35 19.95 -9.61
CA VAL A 770 -33.13 20.16 -8.34
C VAL A 770 -32.90 19.28 -7.06
N SER A 771 -31.90 19.69 -6.22
CA SER A 771 -31.93 19.97 -4.75
C SER A 771 -32.32 18.89 -3.67
N GLN A 772 -31.73 18.66 -2.46
CA GLN A 772 -30.85 19.33 -1.42
C GLN A 772 -31.49 19.28 0.01
N GLN A 773 -30.77 19.52 1.14
CA GLN A 773 -31.07 20.40 2.34
C GLN A 773 -30.25 20.00 3.63
N PRO A 774 -29.69 20.92 4.49
CA PRO A 774 -28.66 20.58 5.51
C PRO A 774 -28.86 21.08 6.99
N PRO A 775 -28.07 22.02 7.60
CA PRO A 775 -26.67 21.91 8.07
C PRO A 775 -26.41 22.02 9.61
N GLY A 776 -25.18 21.67 10.04
CA GLY A 776 -24.55 22.14 11.29
C GLY A 776 -23.74 23.45 11.11
N THR A 777 -22.92 23.85 12.09
CA THR A 777 -22.10 25.08 12.00
C THR A 777 -21.28 25.11 10.72
N PRO A 778 -21.40 26.15 9.86
CA PRO A 778 -20.78 26.14 8.54
C PRO A 778 -19.26 26.14 8.66
N PRO A 779 -18.53 25.43 7.76
CA PRO A 779 -17.08 25.49 7.72
C PRO A 779 -16.60 26.93 7.49
N PRO A 780 -15.37 27.28 7.90
CA PRO A 780 -14.83 28.59 7.63
C PRO A 780 -14.63 28.80 6.12
N SER A 781 -14.80 30.04 5.69
CA SER A 781 -14.76 30.46 4.29
C SER A 781 -13.34 30.68 3.75
N ASN A 782 -12.48 31.26 4.59
CA ASN A 782 -11.17 31.79 4.24
C ASN A 782 -10.21 31.69 5.45
N ASP A 783 -8.90 31.87 5.21
CA ASP A 783 -7.88 31.64 6.25
C ASP A 783 -7.94 32.67 7.39
N ASP A 784 -8.46 33.88 7.17
CA ASP A 784 -8.60 34.90 8.21
C ASP A 784 -9.83 34.64 9.10
N GLU A 785 -10.93 34.11 8.54
CA GLU A 785 -12.08 33.65 9.31
C GLU A 785 -11.74 32.39 10.13
N LEU A 786 -11.02 31.43 9.54
CA LEU A 786 -10.49 30.25 10.24
C LEU A 786 -9.61 30.66 11.43
N GLN A 787 -8.71 31.63 11.23
CA GLN A 787 -7.87 32.18 12.30
C GLN A 787 -8.71 32.89 13.36
N ALA A 788 -9.64 33.77 12.98
CA ALA A 788 -10.50 34.49 13.93
C ALA A 788 -11.31 33.52 14.82
N ARG A 789 -12.03 32.57 14.21
CA ARG A 789 -12.77 31.52 14.93
C ARG A 789 -11.88 30.67 15.85
N THR A 790 -10.65 30.38 15.42
CA THR A 790 -9.67 29.65 16.25
C THR A 790 -9.31 30.46 17.50
N PHE A 791 -8.90 31.72 17.36
CA PHE A 791 -8.52 32.54 18.51
C PHE A 791 -9.72 32.90 19.40
N GLU A 792 -10.93 33.07 18.85
CA GLU A 792 -12.15 33.17 19.65
C GLU A 792 -12.43 31.91 20.48
N LEU A 793 -12.28 30.72 19.89
CA LEU A 793 -12.44 29.45 20.62
C LEU A 793 -11.40 29.32 21.75
N LEU A 794 -10.12 29.59 21.45
CA LEU A 794 -9.03 29.52 22.42
C LEU A 794 -9.26 30.53 23.57
N LEU A 795 -9.60 31.79 23.26
CA LEU A 795 -9.89 32.83 24.26
C LEU A 795 -11.12 32.49 25.11
N LYS A 796 -12.22 32.01 24.48
CA LYS A 796 -13.46 31.57 25.15
C LYS A 796 -13.24 30.37 26.07
N ARG A 797 -12.21 29.56 25.81
CA ARG A 797 -11.78 28.43 26.65
C ARG A 797 -10.64 28.79 27.62
N ASN A 798 -10.22 30.06 27.67
CA ASN A 798 -9.12 30.58 28.51
C ASN A 798 -7.78 29.85 28.27
N VAL A 799 -7.56 29.40 27.03
CA VAL A 799 -6.25 28.88 26.58
C VAL A 799 -5.24 30.01 26.56
N LYS A 800 -4.03 29.72 27.02
CA LYS A 800 -2.91 30.68 27.02
C LYS A 800 -1.71 30.05 26.33
N ALA A 801 -1.03 30.84 25.52
CA ALA A 801 0.33 30.54 25.10
C ALA A 801 1.27 30.73 26.30
N ARG A 802 2.11 29.73 26.59
CA ARG A 802 3.22 29.84 27.55
C ARG A 802 4.51 29.26 26.97
N VAL A 803 5.62 29.91 27.25
CA VAL A 803 6.96 29.33 27.12
C VAL A 803 7.43 29.00 28.53
N GLU A 804 7.93 27.79 28.74
CA GLU A 804 8.54 27.43 30.02
C GLU A 804 9.95 28.02 30.11
N ALA A 805 10.28 28.62 31.25
CA ALA A 805 11.62 29.12 31.50
C ALA A 805 12.63 27.95 31.47
N ASP A 806 13.81 28.21 30.89
CA ASP A 806 14.91 27.25 30.80
C ASP A 806 14.51 25.90 30.18
N LEU A 807 13.52 25.87 29.28
CA LEU A 807 13.19 24.70 28.45
C LEU A 807 13.58 24.96 27.00
N GLU A 808 14.64 24.29 26.57
CA GLU A 808 15.18 24.34 25.21
C GLU A 808 15.08 22.94 24.61
N LEU A 809 14.65 22.84 23.36
CA LEU A 809 14.48 21.56 22.66
C LEU A 809 15.49 21.40 21.53
N VAL A 810 15.83 20.15 21.25
CA VAL A 810 16.60 19.71 20.07
C VAL A 810 15.85 18.59 19.36
N GLN A 811 15.93 18.56 18.03
CA GLN A 811 15.29 17.55 17.19
C GLN A 811 16.37 16.64 16.59
N CYS A 812 16.25 15.35 16.83
CA CYS A 812 17.28 14.35 16.53
C CYS A 812 16.64 13.04 16.04
N SER A 813 17.43 12.21 15.40
CA SER A 813 17.12 10.81 15.12
C SER A 813 18.06 9.88 15.88
N GLY A 814 17.59 8.68 16.21
CA GLY A 814 18.45 7.58 16.64
C GLY A 814 19.28 7.01 15.50
N ARG A 815 20.50 6.55 15.78
CA ARG A 815 21.34 5.90 14.76
C ARG A 815 20.66 4.67 14.15
N GLU A 816 20.60 4.63 12.82
CA GLU A 816 20.19 3.44 12.07
C GLU A 816 21.22 2.31 12.27
N THR A 817 20.92 1.40 13.20
CA THR A 817 21.76 0.23 13.46
C THR A 817 21.54 -0.84 12.40
N SER A 818 22.11 -0.61 11.22
CA SER A 818 22.24 -1.66 10.21
C SER A 818 22.90 -2.90 10.83
N PRO A 819 22.34 -4.12 10.66
CA PRO A 819 22.95 -5.36 11.17
C PRO A 819 24.39 -5.60 10.70
N LEU A 820 24.83 -4.90 9.65
CA LEU A 820 26.21 -4.90 9.14
C LEU A 820 27.21 -4.18 10.06
N MET A 821 26.77 -3.25 10.91
CA MET A 821 27.70 -2.33 11.61
C MET A 821 28.42 -2.98 12.80
N HIS A 822 27.79 -3.95 13.47
CA HIS A 822 28.45 -4.72 14.55
C HIS A 822 29.48 -5.74 14.04
N ALA A 823 29.46 -6.10 12.75
CA ALA A 823 30.40 -7.07 12.17
C ALA A 823 31.88 -6.62 12.19
N TYR A 824 32.13 -5.33 12.37
CA TYR A 824 33.49 -4.76 12.40
C TYR A 824 34.05 -4.53 13.82
N SER A 825 33.21 -4.68 14.87
CA SER A 825 33.51 -4.15 16.21
C SER A 825 33.47 -5.17 17.35
N THR A 826 33.88 -6.42 17.10
CA THR A 826 34.57 -7.27 18.11
C THR A 826 35.12 -8.55 17.46
N ARG A 827 36.26 -9.05 17.94
CA ARG A 827 36.75 -10.41 17.62
C ARG A 827 36.31 -11.38 18.73
N PRO A 828 35.41 -12.34 18.48
CA PRO A 828 35.20 -13.46 19.39
C PRO A 828 36.44 -14.35 19.39
N SER A 829 37.00 -14.66 20.56
CA SER A 829 38.11 -15.60 20.69
C SER A 829 37.61 -17.05 20.58
N ALA A 830 38.23 -17.83 19.71
CA ALA A 830 37.73 -19.16 19.36
C ALA A 830 37.98 -20.20 20.47
N SER A 831 36.96 -20.55 21.27
CA SER A 831 36.93 -21.86 21.95
C SER A 831 35.52 -22.31 22.38
N ARG A 832 35.35 -23.65 22.43
CA ARG A 832 34.26 -24.44 23.06
C ARG A 832 32.94 -24.58 22.28
N LYS A 833 32.38 -25.80 22.38
CA LYS A 833 31.09 -26.25 21.85
C LYS A 833 30.08 -26.32 23.01
N SER A 834 28.81 -25.93 22.81
CA SER A 834 27.64 -26.63 23.40
C SER A 834 26.29 -25.97 23.08
N SER A 835 25.33 -26.79 22.63
CA SER A 835 23.92 -26.86 23.06
C SER A 835 22.93 -25.66 22.95
N ALA A 836 21.73 -26.00 22.45
CA ALA A 836 20.38 -25.49 22.77
C ALA A 836 19.93 -24.07 22.36
N ASP A 837 18.78 -24.02 21.68
CA ASP A 837 17.58 -23.19 21.87
C ASP A 837 17.67 -21.85 22.64
N TYR A 838 18.60 -20.96 22.27
CA TYR A 838 18.54 -19.57 22.70
C TYR A 838 17.63 -18.72 21.80
N ARG A 839 16.36 -18.69 22.23
CA ARG A 839 15.29 -17.70 21.99
C ARG A 839 15.63 -16.54 21.04
N ARG A 840 14.82 -16.36 19.98
CA ARG A 840 14.70 -15.06 19.29
C ARG A 840 14.44 -13.98 20.33
N SER A 841 15.22 -12.90 20.30
CA SER A 841 15.10 -11.78 21.24
C SER A 841 15.22 -10.48 20.47
N TRP A 842 14.22 -9.60 20.60
CA TRP A 842 14.16 -8.30 19.93
C TRP A 842 15.43 -7.45 20.11
N ILE A 843 16.15 -7.67 21.23
CA ILE A 843 17.37 -6.97 21.61
C ILE A 843 18.54 -7.13 20.59
N SER A 844 18.46 -8.09 19.66
CA SER A 844 19.44 -8.23 18.56
C SER A 844 19.11 -7.44 17.28
N HIS A 845 17.96 -6.75 17.23
CA HIS A 845 17.45 -6.04 16.05
C HIS A 845 17.32 -4.52 16.27
N VAL A 846 17.86 -4.00 17.37
CA VAL A 846 17.73 -2.61 17.80
C VAL A 846 19.05 -2.03 18.27
N ASP A 847 19.19 -0.70 18.26
CA ASP A 847 20.27 -0.03 18.99
C ASP A 847 20.00 -0.11 20.51
N THR A 848 20.60 -1.12 21.15
CA THR A 848 20.50 -1.32 22.60
C THR A 848 21.01 -0.13 23.42
N LYS A 849 21.93 0.69 22.88
CA LYS A 849 22.37 1.94 23.53
C LYS A 849 21.24 2.96 23.46
N LEU A 850 20.71 3.25 22.27
CA LEU A 850 19.57 4.16 22.08
C LEU A 850 18.36 3.79 22.97
N TYR A 851 17.96 2.51 22.98
CA TYR A 851 16.84 2.06 23.82
C TYR A 851 17.16 2.15 25.33
N THR A 852 18.40 1.93 25.75
CA THR A 852 18.82 2.17 27.15
C THR A 852 18.77 3.66 27.50
N CYS A 853 19.20 4.54 26.59
CA CYS A 853 19.11 5.99 26.75
C CYS A 853 17.65 6.47 26.81
N LEU A 854 16.76 5.91 25.97
CA LEU A 854 15.31 6.17 26.02
C LEU A 854 14.69 5.74 27.35
N VAL A 855 14.98 4.52 27.83
CA VAL A 855 14.56 4.05 29.16
C VAL A 855 15.04 4.99 30.25
N SER A 856 16.33 5.39 30.22
CA SER A 856 16.92 6.30 31.20
C SER A 856 16.28 7.70 31.17
N ALA A 857 16.00 8.25 29.98
CA ALA A 857 15.33 9.53 29.82
C ALA A 857 13.89 9.49 30.36
N LEU A 858 13.13 8.43 30.04
CA LEU A 858 11.77 8.22 30.55
C LEU A 858 11.72 8.06 32.08
N VAL A 859 12.63 7.27 32.66
CA VAL A 859 12.78 7.10 34.12
C VAL A 859 13.16 8.43 34.81
N SER A 860 13.85 9.33 34.11
CA SER A 860 14.24 10.65 34.63
C SER A 860 13.10 11.68 34.70
N GLN A 861 11.86 11.32 34.30
CA GLN A 861 10.68 12.20 34.27
C GLN A 861 10.94 13.49 33.47
N PRO A 862 11.08 13.38 32.13
CA PRO A 862 11.54 14.47 31.28
C PRO A 862 10.51 15.60 31.20
N ARG A 863 10.95 16.85 31.29
CA ARG A 863 10.07 18.04 31.13
C ARG A 863 9.45 18.10 29.73
N PHE A 864 10.19 17.63 28.73
CA PHE A 864 9.72 17.43 27.38
C PHE A 864 10.46 16.26 26.71
N LEU A 865 9.71 15.33 26.14
CA LEU A 865 10.21 14.27 25.27
C LEU A 865 9.09 13.76 24.37
N SER A 866 9.23 13.89 23.04
CA SER A 866 8.42 13.19 22.06
C SER A 866 9.29 12.21 21.28
N LEU A 867 8.89 10.95 21.26
CA LEU A 867 9.50 9.85 20.53
C LEU A 867 8.49 9.30 19.51
N THR A 868 8.91 9.13 18.26
CA THR A 868 8.16 8.39 17.23
C THR A 868 9.00 7.24 16.68
N LEU A 869 8.39 6.06 16.60
CA LEU A 869 8.89 4.88 15.87
C LEU A 869 7.84 4.56 14.79
N ALA A 870 8.26 4.40 13.54
CA ALA A 870 7.37 3.99 12.45
C ALA A 870 8.10 3.01 11.52
N GLN A 871 7.36 2.17 10.79
CA GLN A 871 7.96 1.09 10.00
C GLN A 871 8.92 1.57 8.90
N ASP A 872 8.66 2.74 8.29
CA ASP A 872 9.45 3.28 7.18
C ASP A 872 10.45 4.39 7.59
N ASP A 873 10.43 4.87 8.84
CA ASP A 873 11.28 5.97 9.34
C ASP A 873 12.16 5.55 10.54
N PRO A 874 13.46 5.90 10.58
CA PRO A 874 14.29 5.70 11.76
C PRO A 874 13.74 6.46 13.00
N PRO A 875 14.05 6.00 14.23
CA PRO A 875 13.53 6.60 15.46
C PRO A 875 13.73 8.12 15.51
N SER A 876 12.66 8.88 15.68
CA SER A 876 12.71 10.35 15.77
C SER A 876 12.45 10.80 17.20
N LEU A 877 13.26 11.74 17.69
CA LEU A 877 13.16 12.32 19.02
C LEU A 877 13.12 13.86 18.95
N LEU A 878 12.20 14.47 19.69
CA LEU A 878 12.23 15.90 20.04
C LEU A 878 12.28 16.00 21.57
N LEU A 879 13.39 16.48 22.13
CA LEU A 879 13.71 16.32 23.55
C LEU A 879 14.24 17.60 24.19
N ASP A 880 13.99 17.76 25.50
CA ASP A 880 14.66 18.77 26.34
C ASP A 880 16.19 18.61 26.22
N LYS A 881 16.87 19.69 25.81
CA LYS A 881 18.31 19.73 25.52
C LYS A 881 19.17 19.30 26.72
N THR A 882 18.66 19.42 27.95
CA THR A 882 19.33 18.90 29.16
C THR A 882 19.42 17.37 29.20
N LEU A 883 18.65 16.66 28.38
CA LEU A 883 18.67 15.19 28.24
C LEU A 883 19.73 14.70 27.25
N LEU A 884 20.31 15.55 26.39
CA LEU A 884 21.35 15.14 25.42
C LEU A 884 22.52 14.33 26.05
N PRO A 885 23.05 14.67 27.24
CA PRO A 885 24.11 13.89 27.89
C PRO A 885 23.71 12.45 28.27
N ILE A 886 22.41 12.12 28.31
CA ILE A 886 21.92 10.75 28.51
C ILE A 886 22.13 9.91 27.24
N PHE A 887 22.00 10.54 26.07
CA PHE A 887 22.08 9.86 24.77
C PHE A 887 23.51 9.71 24.24
N ASP A 888 24.44 10.58 24.67
CA ASP A 888 25.83 10.55 24.21
C ASP A 888 25.88 10.53 22.66
N ASP A 889 26.68 9.67 22.02
CA ASP A 889 26.76 9.61 20.57
C ASP A 889 25.62 8.85 19.87
N SER A 890 24.59 8.37 20.60
CA SER A 890 23.52 7.51 20.05
C SER A 890 22.53 8.24 19.13
N LEU A 891 22.56 9.58 19.13
CA LEU A 891 21.71 10.44 18.29
C LEU A 891 22.48 11.02 17.10
N VAL A 892 21.71 11.43 16.09
CA VAL A 892 22.16 12.14 14.88
C VAL A 892 21.17 13.28 14.62
N GLY A 893 21.67 14.50 14.45
CA GLY A 893 20.82 15.67 14.24
C GLY A 893 21.58 16.96 14.54
N ASP A 894 20.85 18.08 14.61
CA ASP A 894 21.41 19.31 15.14
C ASP A 894 21.23 19.35 16.67
N THR A 895 22.30 19.02 17.38
CA THR A 895 22.38 19.10 18.84
C THR A 895 22.73 20.50 19.35
N GLU A 896 23.24 21.38 18.47
CA GLU A 896 23.68 22.74 18.83
C GLU A 896 22.56 23.76 18.64
N GLY A 897 21.62 23.52 17.72
CA GLY A 897 20.38 24.24 17.55
C GLY A 897 19.56 24.39 18.84
N VAL A 898 18.73 25.42 18.90
CA VAL A 898 17.87 25.72 20.04
C VAL A 898 16.47 26.06 19.55
N LEU A 899 15.58 25.10 19.73
CA LEU A 899 14.15 25.27 19.52
C LEU A 899 13.48 25.60 20.87
N ILE A 900 12.48 26.48 20.85
CA ILE A 900 11.72 26.91 22.02
C ILE A 900 10.26 26.48 21.83
N PRO A 901 9.66 25.74 22.78
CA PRO A 901 8.28 25.33 22.72
C PRO A 901 7.34 26.40 23.27
N ILE A 902 6.34 26.76 22.49
CA ILE A 902 5.16 27.54 22.92
C ILE A 902 4.02 26.55 23.13
N PHE A 903 3.63 26.35 24.38
CA PHE A 903 2.53 25.46 24.76
C PHE A 903 1.19 26.19 24.74
N LEU A 904 0.19 25.54 24.17
CA LEU A 904 -1.22 25.87 24.27
C LEU A 904 -1.89 24.80 25.15
N ASP A 905 -2.40 25.21 26.31
CA ASP A 905 -3.18 24.35 27.20
C ASP A 905 -4.57 24.09 26.60
N LEU A 906 -4.80 22.89 26.08
CA LEU A 906 -6.06 22.47 25.47
C LEU A 906 -6.89 21.56 26.40
N VAL A 907 -6.56 21.49 27.70
CA VAL A 907 -7.27 20.63 28.68
C VAL A 907 -8.78 20.93 28.71
N ASN A 908 -9.16 22.19 28.51
CA ASN A 908 -10.54 22.66 28.54
C ASN A 908 -11.28 22.54 27.18
N LEU A 909 -10.67 21.95 26.15
CA LEU A 909 -11.29 21.74 24.83
C LEU A 909 -11.76 20.29 24.64
N PRO A 910 -12.85 20.06 23.87
CA PRO A 910 -13.18 18.74 23.32
C PRO A 910 -12.11 18.29 22.32
N PHE A 911 -11.86 16.98 22.24
CA PHE A 911 -10.96 16.40 21.23
C PHE A 911 -11.44 16.62 19.79
N GLU A 912 -12.75 16.83 19.61
CA GLU A 912 -13.42 17.17 18.35
C GLU A 912 -13.17 18.64 17.92
N SER A 913 -12.31 19.39 18.61
CA SER A 913 -12.00 20.78 18.27
C SER A 913 -11.09 20.85 17.04
N THR A 914 -11.58 21.45 15.97
CA THR A 914 -10.91 21.47 14.67
C THR A 914 -10.24 22.81 14.38
N GLY A 915 -9.41 22.85 13.33
CA GLY A 915 -8.77 24.08 12.87
C GLY A 915 -7.60 24.61 13.70
N ILE A 916 -7.42 24.19 14.96
CA ILE A 916 -6.42 24.76 15.90
C ILE A 916 -5.00 24.78 15.31
N VAL A 917 -4.53 23.67 14.73
CA VAL A 917 -3.18 23.56 14.14
C VAL A 917 -2.99 24.61 13.05
N CYS A 918 -3.92 24.67 12.08
CA CYS A 918 -3.88 25.61 10.96
C CYS A 918 -4.10 27.07 11.38
N GLY A 919 -5.01 27.33 12.32
CA GLY A 919 -5.31 28.68 12.80
C GLY A 919 -4.12 29.28 13.56
N VAL A 920 -3.41 28.48 14.36
CA VAL A 920 -2.22 28.93 15.08
C VAL A 920 -1.03 29.06 14.13
N ALA A 921 -0.70 28.03 13.35
CA ALA A 921 0.43 28.08 12.41
C ALA A 921 0.25 29.20 11.37
N GLY A 922 -0.95 29.34 10.80
CA GLY A 922 -1.25 30.35 9.78
C GLY A 922 -1.21 31.78 10.29
N ARG A 923 -1.45 31.99 11.59
CA ARG A 923 -1.30 33.31 12.22
C ARG A 923 0.16 33.69 12.42
N LEU A 924 1.02 32.71 12.68
CA LEU A 924 2.46 32.90 12.85
C LEU A 924 3.17 33.07 11.51
N VAL A 925 2.82 32.27 10.50
CA VAL A 925 3.36 32.40 9.13
C VAL A 925 2.95 33.74 8.49
N LYS A 926 1.69 34.19 8.63
CA LYS A 926 1.28 35.54 8.18
C LYS A 926 1.99 36.69 8.93
N GLY A 927 2.62 36.42 10.08
CA GLY A 927 3.32 37.40 10.92
C GLY A 927 4.84 37.40 10.79
N THR A 928 5.41 36.54 9.94
CA THR A 928 6.86 36.38 9.72
C THR A 928 7.24 36.64 8.25
N ASP A 929 8.49 37.02 8.01
CA ASP A 929 9.01 37.14 6.64
C ASP A 929 9.24 35.75 6.04
N ALA A 930 9.14 35.61 4.71
CA ALA A 930 9.20 34.30 4.04
C ALA A 930 10.57 33.57 4.11
N ALA A 931 11.60 34.22 4.68
CA ALA A 931 12.85 33.56 5.06
C ALA A 931 12.83 33.06 6.52
N GLU A 932 11.97 33.62 7.36
CA GLU A 932 11.83 33.35 8.80
C GLU A 932 10.74 32.34 9.15
N SER A 933 9.86 31.93 8.22
CA SER A 933 8.87 30.85 8.43
C SER A 933 9.48 29.44 8.49
N SER A 934 10.78 29.34 8.25
CA SER A 934 11.51 28.17 7.79
C SER A 934 11.85 27.10 8.86
N GLU A 935 11.43 27.29 10.12
CA GLU A 935 11.70 26.35 11.22
C GLU A 935 10.45 26.00 12.07
N LEU A 936 9.25 26.44 11.67
CA LEU A 936 8.02 26.13 12.40
C LEU A 936 7.66 24.64 12.31
N SER A 937 7.61 23.99 13.47
CA SER A 937 7.16 22.60 13.66
C SER A 937 5.99 22.53 14.64
N TYR A 938 5.16 21.49 14.56
CA TYR A 938 3.99 21.33 15.45
C TYR A 938 3.92 19.94 16.08
N LEU A 939 3.61 19.89 17.37
CA LEU A 939 3.29 18.65 18.11
C LEU A 939 1.94 18.80 18.81
N SER A 940 0.95 18.05 18.34
CA SER A 940 -0.29 17.78 19.04
C SER A 940 -0.12 16.59 19.99
N THR A 941 -0.46 16.79 21.25
CA THR A 941 -0.77 15.72 22.20
C THR A 941 -2.29 15.70 22.44
N ALA A 942 -2.79 14.79 23.26
CA ALA A 942 -4.21 14.72 23.56
C ALA A 942 -4.74 15.98 24.27
N ARG A 943 -3.92 16.64 25.10
CA ARG A 943 -4.34 17.83 25.87
C ARG A 943 -3.51 19.10 25.65
N ALA A 944 -2.50 19.08 24.78
CA ALA A 944 -1.73 20.27 24.41
C ALA A 944 -1.47 20.38 22.90
N GLY A 945 -1.47 21.62 22.40
CA GLY A 945 -0.83 21.97 21.13
C GLY A 945 0.50 22.65 21.41
N THR A 946 1.62 22.12 20.92
CA THR A 946 2.94 22.74 21.07
C THR A 946 3.44 23.23 19.73
N VAL A 947 3.67 24.53 19.61
CA VAL A 947 4.38 25.12 18.47
C VAL A 947 5.86 25.18 18.82
N ILE A 948 6.72 24.69 17.93
CA ILE A 948 8.17 24.63 18.12
C ILE A 948 8.83 25.54 17.07
N LEU A 949 9.69 26.45 17.53
CA LEU A 949 10.28 27.55 16.75
C LEU A 949 11.71 27.84 17.22
N SER A 950 12.51 28.54 16.40
CA SER A 950 13.80 29.12 16.83
C SER A 950 13.62 30.12 17.98
N ARG A 951 14.65 30.33 18.81
CA ARG A 951 14.59 31.31 19.92
C ARG A 951 14.22 32.74 19.48
N VAL A 952 14.55 33.13 18.25
CA VAL A 952 14.20 34.46 17.70
C VAL A 952 12.73 34.48 17.29
N GLN A 953 12.30 33.45 16.54
CA GLN A 953 10.91 33.29 16.11
C GLN A 953 9.96 33.15 17.30
N SER A 954 10.35 32.45 18.37
CA SER A 954 9.47 32.21 19.53
C SER A 954 9.13 33.49 20.29
N ILE A 955 10.02 34.48 20.31
CA ILE A 955 9.75 35.80 20.89
C ILE A 955 8.70 36.53 20.04
N ARG A 956 8.93 36.65 18.72
CA ARG A 956 7.99 37.24 17.74
C ARG A 956 6.64 36.52 17.76
N ALA A 957 6.62 35.20 17.92
CA ALA A 957 5.42 34.40 18.05
C ALA A 957 4.66 34.66 19.36
N MET A 958 5.35 34.82 20.49
CA MET A 958 4.70 35.21 21.75
C MET A 958 4.15 36.65 21.70
N GLU A 959 4.81 37.57 21.00
CA GLU A 959 4.28 38.92 20.73
C GLU A 959 3.01 38.90 19.86
N ILE A 960 2.90 37.96 18.92
CA ILE A 960 1.70 37.75 18.09
C ILE A 960 0.57 37.05 18.87
N LEU A 961 0.89 36.00 19.62
CA LEU A 961 -0.10 35.14 20.29
C LEU A 961 -0.66 35.73 21.58
N THR A 962 0.17 36.41 22.38
CA THR A 962 -0.26 36.90 23.71
C THR A 962 -1.45 37.87 23.61
N PRO A 963 -1.44 38.91 22.75
CA PRO A 963 -2.58 39.83 22.63
C PRO A 963 -3.88 39.16 22.16
N LEU A 964 -3.78 38.08 21.38
CA LEU A 964 -4.93 37.32 20.88
C LEU A 964 -5.52 36.35 21.92
N LEU A 965 -4.74 35.99 22.95
CA LEU A 965 -5.11 35.05 24.01
C LEU A 965 -5.28 35.73 25.39
N THR A 966 -5.19 37.06 25.45
CA THR A 966 -5.48 37.85 26.66
C THR A 966 -6.63 38.82 26.41
N LEU A 967 -7.64 38.80 27.29
CA LEU A 967 -8.73 39.79 27.29
C LEU A 967 -8.18 41.19 27.58
N THR A 968 -8.04 42.02 26.54
CA THR A 968 -7.90 43.47 26.70
C THR A 968 -9.18 44.03 27.30
N LYS A 969 -9.10 44.59 28.50
CA LYS A 969 -10.21 45.33 29.12
C LYS A 969 -10.44 46.64 28.37
N GLY A 970 -11.54 46.71 27.62
CA GLY A 970 -12.31 47.95 27.42
C GLY A 970 -13.26 48.16 28.59
#